data_AF-A0A8J5GHH5-F1
#
_entry.id   AF-A0A8J5GHH5-F1
#
_cell.length_a   1.000
_cell.length_b   1.000
_cell.length_c   1.000
_cell.angle_alpha   90.00
_cell.angle_beta   90.00
_cell.angle_gamma   90.00
#
_symmetry.space_group_name_H-M   'P 1'
#
loop_
_entity.id
_entity.type
_entity.pdbx_description
1 polymer ?
#
loop_
_entity_poly.entity_id
_entity_poly.type
_entity_poly.pdbx_seq_one_letter_code
_entity_poly.pdbx_strand_id
1 'polypeptide(L)'
;MEEVCREMNDLRSEMKTLKEDYQEKLELYGSLRQAHEVQSAQLQEATLRIEKQFKEIDEKIEELSLSKELYKDLQSRFMEKEAAFKHSNLVNENLKTSIKMKLMDLEARNSELALALDEANTKMEEQDRTICSYKTEIDGLKGLAMSSQKKCDDAKLRTQAPKEVRRVEEMLAKLEAEKFDVENKFKWKSEQFSHLEEAHEKLQTEFRVSKKGWESERSTLVNGIQILQTNLDSQAVVIDELHSKLKMCNQALAHEESRRKYLEVLISESKSRYDNVLSDYEEARSTIESLTAKQDEGIASLRISLTSKTAVIREMEFRRTQLEHENQELQASLREYQDSQINEIDTTALKVLKKKFKALEHAHKGCSEKLKDRETEWRAQMVKLEKDLDDCFNQLISKDKELLNLVSELEACQTSLMLQKLDNEEMSTVLMIVESKFFESCSAIEHLKLEMAQHSVNARETIEGLTYQLERKNVDLIQAQAAVQVATLAEHDRIESFLIRDDHLENVVKKYSILEKELATCKEMLEESYNNIDSIKEEASKTESSIRDDLKRVLDDLGRANYAVNEKTTELSKMKFELQQKNLVINRMEEDKFDHEAALNTYRGDIMVIRNRLDVAVADKVIAEKELKQVREDILVLKIEKDQMIEELQQNVCSFKEDNLRKKFEMLILLTQQVEKLSEKENLFELAKGMNMRLGETQKALSMIEEKFILKKMTDLINLEQERAKFLCIVKDCEKFIDSLQHHFLLLEEDFCCFLDATSFQLDEKQVQIQKLSDDLELIIRSFVLKEQECHLKTLLFAEQEEEITTLQSNLNAEELVSLELRNYIKQLRDNLSMQGVEYEKQCAKLQSDLQQSEIEKGNLEDQLGKLKNNIEILHDANGKLSLEKNELVQEMSEVSDMLVMISHADERLTRNWESIMLKATYDNTVKESDRKHLLNSGLMEDNIHIALVKKNESREPGKRSPLKEQNH
;
A
#
# COMPACT_ATOMS: atom_id res chain seq x y z
N MET A 1 -125.56 17.04 -11.77
CA MET A 1 -124.96 15.94 -12.57
C MET A 1 -123.63 16.39 -13.15
N GLU A 2 -123.59 17.28 -14.14
CA GLU A 2 -122.33 17.71 -14.77
C GLU A 2 -121.31 18.30 -13.78
N GLU A 3 -121.76 19.09 -12.80
CA GLU A 3 -120.92 19.59 -11.69
C GLU A 3 -120.20 18.45 -10.94
N VAL A 4 -120.97 17.47 -10.46
CA VAL A 4 -120.48 16.29 -9.73
C VAL A 4 -119.54 15.44 -10.61
N CYS A 5 -119.77 15.41 -11.93
CA CYS A 5 -118.87 14.73 -12.85
C CYS A 5 -117.54 15.48 -13.06
N ARG A 6 -117.49 16.81 -12.89
CA ARG A 6 -116.23 17.57 -12.84
C ARG A 6 -115.51 17.30 -11.53
N GLU A 7 -116.18 17.50 -10.40
CA GLU A 7 -115.64 17.22 -9.06
C GLU A 7 -115.08 15.79 -8.93
N MET A 8 -115.76 14.77 -9.48
CA MET A 8 -115.27 13.38 -9.52
C MET A 8 -114.07 13.11 -10.45
N ASN A 9 -113.80 14.00 -11.40
CA ASN A 9 -112.63 13.92 -12.28
C ASN A 9 -111.47 14.73 -11.71
N ASP A 10 -111.74 15.86 -11.06
CA ASP A 10 -110.75 16.69 -10.38
C ASP A 10 -110.22 15.97 -9.12
N LEU A 11 -111.09 15.41 -8.28
CA LEU A 11 -110.67 14.51 -7.19
C LEU A 11 -109.92 13.27 -7.69
N ARG A 12 -110.10 12.85 -8.95
CA ARG A 12 -109.38 11.72 -9.55
C ARG A 12 -108.00 12.13 -10.08
N SER A 13 -107.84 13.34 -10.59
CA SER A 13 -106.52 13.87 -10.95
C SER A 13 -105.70 14.17 -9.70
N GLU A 14 -106.29 14.76 -8.65
CA GLU A 14 -105.68 14.93 -7.33
C GLU A 14 -105.30 13.59 -6.68
N MET A 15 -106.18 12.59 -6.70
CA MET A 15 -105.87 11.24 -6.17
C MET A 15 -104.83 10.50 -7.02
N LYS A 16 -104.59 10.92 -8.27
CA LYS A 16 -103.52 10.39 -9.12
C LYS A 16 -102.19 11.10 -8.79
N THR A 17 -102.15 12.43 -8.77
CA THR A 17 -100.93 13.18 -8.41
C THR A 17 -100.48 12.85 -7.00
N LEU A 18 -101.38 12.77 -6.01
CA LEU A 18 -101.04 12.39 -4.62
C LEU A 18 -100.45 10.97 -4.50
N LYS A 19 -100.76 10.06 -5.43
CA LYS A 19 -100.12 8.73 -5.49
C LYS A 19 -98.74 8.79 -6.12
N GLU A 20 -98.57 9.60 -7.16
CA GLU A 20 -97.27 9.81 -7.82
C GLU A 20 -96.30 10.50 -6.83
N ASP A 21 -96.79 11.53 -6.11
CA ASP A 21 -96.12 12.24 -5.02
C ASP A 21 -95.73 11.32 -3.84
N TYR A 22 -96.54 10.30 -3.52
CA TYR A 22 -96.25 9.28 -2.51
C TYR A 22 -95.22 8.25 -3.01
N GLN A 23 -95.28 7.88 -4.29
CA GLN A 23 -94.33 6.98 -4.94
C GLN A 23 -92.92 7.59 -4.96
N GLU A 24 -92.80 8.85 -5.43
CA GLU A 24 -91.53 9.60 -5.43
C GLU A 24 -90.92 9.72 -4.04
N LYS A 25 -91.74 9.98 -3.00
CA LYS A 25 -91.28 10.04 -1.60
C LYS A 25 -90.77 8.69 -1.08
N LEU A 26 -91.33 7.58 -1.55
CA LEU A 26 -90.87 6.23 -1.23
C LEU A 26 -89.51 5.94 -1.89
N GLU A 27 -89.33 6.34 -3.14
CA GLU A 27 -88.08 6.19 -3.89
C GLU A 27 -86.97 7.11 -3.35
N LEU A 28 -87.30 8.34 -2.93
CA LEU A 28 -86.41 9.24 -2.20
C LEU A 28 -85.98 8.65 -0.84
N TYR A 29 -86.90 8.07 -0.08
CA TYR A 29 -86.59 7.45 1.21
C TYR A 29 -85.71 6.20 1.05
N GLY A 30 -85.97 5.38 0.02
CA GLY A 30 -85.10 4.26 -0.36
C GLY A 30 -83.69 4.70 -0.73
N SER A 31 -83.58 5.72 -1.59
CA SER A 31 -82.30 6.29 -2.05
C SER A 31 -81.49 6.89 -0.89
N LEU A 32 -82.14 7.68 -0.02
CA LEU A 32 -81.51 8.28 1.16
C LEU A 32 -81.02 7.22 2.15
N ARG A 33 -81.82 6.16 2.36
CA ARG A 33 -81.44 5.02 3.20
C ARG A 33 -80.21 4.30 2.62
N GLN A 34 -80.21 4.03 1.32
CA GLN A 34 -79.10 3.33 0.66
C GLN A 34 -77.80 4.16 0.69
N ALA A 35 -77.90 5.48 0.51
CA ALA A 35 -76.78 6.41 0.69
C ALA A 35 -76.23 6.40 2.14
N HIS A 36 -77.12 6.40 3.14
CA HIS A 36 -76.72 6.29 4.55
C HIS A 36 -76.06 4.94 4.88
N GLU A 37 -76.57 3.83 4.35
CA GLU A 37 -75.99 2.50 4.53
C GLU A 37 -74.57 2.40 3.90
N VAL A 38 -74.37 2.99 2.72
CA VAL A 38 -73.03 3.13 2.08
C VAL A 38 -72.10 4.02 2.91
N GLN A 39 -72.56 5.19 3.36
CA GLN A 39 -71.75 6.12 4.15
C GLN A 39 -71.36 5.53 5.51
N SER A 40 -72.24 4.74 6.12
CA SER A 40 -71.95 4.00 7.35
C SER A 40 -70.88 2.92 7.15
N ALA A 41 -70.88 2.23 6.01
CA ALA A 41 -69.84 1.25 5.69
C ALA A 41 -68.48 1.92 5.46
N GLN A 42 -68.44 3.05 4.74
CA GLN A 42 -67.23 3.85 4.53
C GLN A 42 -66.63 4.37 5.85
N LEU A 43 -67.47 4.81 6.79
CA LEU A 43 -67.03 5.23 8.13
C LEU A 43 -66.47 4.07 8.95
N GLN A 44 -67.03 2.86 8.86
CA GLN A 44 -66.46 1.67 9.51
C GLN A 44 -65.12 1.27 8.89
N GLU A 45 -64.98 1.30 7.56
CA GLU A 45 -63.71 1.02 6.88
C GLU A 45 -62.62 2.05 7.26
N ALA A 46 -62.97 3.33 7.29
CA ALA A 46 -62.07 4.40 7.74
C ALA A 46 -61.64 4.20 9.21
N THR A 47 -62.56 3.82 10.08
CA THR A 47 -62.26 3.53 11.50
C THR A 47 -61.28 2.36 11.63
N LEU A 48 -61.49 1.26 10.91
CA LEU A 48 -60.60 0.10 10.91
C LEU A 48 -59.22 0.42 10.32
N ARG A 49 -59.15 1.29 9.29
CA ARG A 49 -57.88 1.74 8.69
C ARG A 49 -57.08 2.60 9.68
N ILE A 50 -57.73 3.49 10.42
CA ILE A 50 -57.12 4.27 11.51
C ILE A 50 -56.65 3.35 12.65
N GLU A 51 -57.46 2.36 13.03
CA GLU A 51 -57.11 1.42 14.10
C GLU A 51 -55.93 0.49 13.74
N LYS A 52 -55.75 0.17 12.44
CA LYS A 52 -54.51 -0.47 11.95
C LYS A 52 -53.31 0.47 12.09
N GLN A 53 -53.44 1.72 11.61
CA GLN A 53 -52.35 2.69 11.64
C GLN A 53 -51.87 2.99 13.07
N PHE A 54 -52.77 3.01 14.07
CA PHE A 54 -52.37 3.14 15.47
C PHE A 54 -51.46 2.01 15.96
N LYS A 55 -51.81 0.75 15.66
CA LYS A 55 -50.99 -0.43 16.04
C LYS A 55 -49.63 -0.43 15.35
N GLU A 56 -49.60 -0.04 14.08
CA GLU A 56 -48.39 0.11 13.28
C GLU A 56 -47.48 1.25 13.80
N ILE A 57 -48.05 2.28 14.43
CA ILE A 57 -47.32 3.34 15.16
C ILE A 57 -46.81 2.83 16.52
N ASP A 58 -47.62 2.12 17.29
CA ASP A 58 -47.23 1.55 18.59
C ASP A 58 -46.06 0.56 18.44
N GLU A 59 -46.12 -0.33 17.45
CA GLU A 59 -45.03 -1.25 17.08
C GLU A 59 -43.73 -0.49 16.73
N LYS A 60 -43.82 0.63 16.00
CA LYS A 60 -42.66 1.48 15.68
C LYS A 60 -42.12 2.25 16.89
N ILE A 61 -42.95 2.56 17.88
CA ILE A 61 -42.52 3.16 19.15
C ILE A 61 -41.73 2.14 20.00
N GLU A 62 -42.12 0.85 20.00
CA GLU A 62 -41.34 -0.20 20.66
C GLU A 62 -40.00 -0.46 19.94
N GLU A 63 -39.98 -0.54 18.61
CA GLU A 63 -38.72 -0.63 17.82
C GLU A 63 -37.75 0.53 18.13
N LEU A 64 -38.25 1.77 18.14
CA LEU A 64 -37.46 2.95 18.50
C LEU A 64 -36.93 2.90 19.93
N SER A 65 -37.71 2.36 20.86
CA SER A 65 -37.32 2.23 22.27
C SER A 65 -36.19 1.22 22.44
N LEU A 66 -36.29 0.05 21.80
CA LEU A 66 -35.25 -0.98 21.79
C LEU A 66 -33.97 -0.48 21.11
N SER A 67 -34.09 0.19 19.96
CA SER A 67 -32.96 0.81 19.25
C SER A 67 -32.21 1.85 20.11
N LYS A 68 -32.96 2.67 20.85
CA LYS A 68 -32.42 3.68 21.77
C LYS A 68 -31.72 3.07 22.99
N GLU A 69 -32.18 1.91 23.48
CA GLU A 69 -31.49 1.18 24.55
C GLU A 69 -30.20 0.50 24.05
N LEU A 70 -30.23 -0.12 22.87
CA LEU A 70 -29.04 -0.68 22.22
C LEU A 70 -27.95 0.39 21.94
N TYR A 71 -28.35 1.58 21.47
CA TYR A 71 -27.42 2.70 21.28
C TYR A 71 -26.75 3.13 22.60
N LYS A 72 -27.52 3.14 23.70
CA LYS A 72 -27.02 3.51 25.03
C LYS A 72 -26.06 2.47 25.61
N ASP A 73 -26.33 1.17 25.42
CA ASP A 73 -25.40 0.08 25.76
C ASP A 73 -24.11 0.20 24.93
N LEU A 74 -24.21 0.36 23.61
CA LEU A 74 -23.07 0.57 22.72
C LEU A 74 -22.20 1.77 23.14
N GLN A 75 -22.83 2.90 23.49
CA GLN A 75 -22.14 4.08 24.02
C GLN A 75 -21.40 3.77 25.33
N SER A 76 -22.01 3.00 26.24
CA SER A 76 -21.37 2.59 27.50
C SER A 76 -20.14 1.70 27.28
N ARG A 77 -20.24 0.73 26.36
CA ARG A 77 -19.12 -0.15 25.96
C ARG A 77 -18.00 0.64 25.28
N PHE A 78 -18.34 1.65 24.48
CA PHE A 78 -17.33 2.54 23.88
C PHE A 78 -16.53 3.28 24.96
N MET A 79 -17.21 3.88 25.96
CA MET A 79 -16.56 4.55 27.08
C MET A 79 -15.66 3.60 27.90
N GLU A 80 -16.08 2.34 28.10
CA GLU A 80 -15.26 1.32 28.76
C GLU A 80 -14.00 0.99 27.94
N LYS A 81 -14.12 0.79 26.62
CA LYS A 81 -12.98 0.55 25.73
C LYS A 81 -12.03 1.74 25.66
N GLU A 82 -12.55 2.97 25.66
CA GLU A 82 -11.74 4.19 25.69
C GLU A 82 -10.97 4.32 27.02
N ALA A 83 -11.60 3.98 28.15
CA ALA A 83 -10.94 3.94 29.45
C ALA A 83 -9.84 2.87 29.52
N ALA A 84 -10.10 1.67 28.99
CA ALA A 84 -9.10 0.60 28.89
C ALA A 84 -7.92 1.00 27.99
N PHE A 85 -8.16 1.66 26.86
CA PHE A 85 -7.13 2.19 25.97
C PHE A 85 -6.27 3.27 26.66
N LYS A 86 -6.90 4.22 27.37
CA LYS A 86 -6.20 5.23 28.18
C LYS A 86 -5.31 4.59 29.25
N HIS A 87 -5.77 3.53 29.92
CA HIS A 87 -4.97 2.77 30.87
C HIS A 87 -3.79 2.04 30.19
N SER A 88 -4.02 1.39 29.05
CA SER A 88 -2.97 0.70 28.28
C SER A 88 -1.86 1.66 27.83
N ASN A 89 -2.21 2.86 27.38
CA ASN A 89 -1.23 3.88 26.99
C ASN A 89 -0.41 4.39 28.18
N LEU A 90 -1.04 4.58 29.34
CA LEU A 90 -0.34 4.94 30.58
C LEU A 90 0.65 3.86 31.02
N VAL A 91 0.26 2.57 30.93
CA VAL A 91 1.16 1.44 31.20
C VAL A 91 2.32 1.40 30.20
N ASN A 92 2.07 1.67 28.91
CA ASN A 92 3.12 1.70 27.88
C ASN A 92 4.15 2.81 28.12
N GLU A 93 3.73 4.05 28.42
CA GLU A 93 4.69 5.12 28.74
C GLU A 93 5.43 4.88 30.06
N ASN A 94 4.82 4.21 31.04
CA ASN A 94 5.50 3.74 32.26
C ASN A 94 6.55 2.66 31.97
N LEU A 95 6.28 1.73 31.04
CA LEU A 95 7.26 0.73 30.59
C LEU A 95 8.41 1.38 29.83
N LYS A 96 8.11 2.29 28.90
CA LYS A 96 9.07 3.06 28.09
C LYS A 96 10.01 3.92 28.93
N THR A 97 9.48 4.58 29.97
CA THR A 97 10.31 5.32 30.95
C THR A 97 11.13 4.39 31.84
N SER A 98 10.59 3.24 32.27
CA SER A 98 11.36 2.21 33.00
C SER A 98 12.50 1.61 32.16
N ILE A 99 12.26 1.35 30.87
CA ILE A 99 13.28 0.89 29.91
C ILE A 99 14.36 1.96 29.75
N LYS A 100 13.98 3.24 29.60
CA LYS A 100 14.94 4.35 29.49
C LYS A 100 15.83 4.47 30.72
N MET A 101 15.28 4.34 31.94
CA MET A 101 16.09 4.30 33.17
C MET A 101 17.08 3.13 33.17
N LYS A 102 16.61 1.91 32.90
CA LYS A 102 17.48 0.72 32.85
C LYS A 102 18.58 0.83 31.80
N LEU A 103 18.31 1.49 30.68
CA LEU A 103 19.29 1.74 29.63
C LEU A 103 20.37 2.71 30.11
N MET A 104 19.99 3.82 30.76
CA MET A 104 20.95 4.76 31.38
C MET A 104 21.76 4.12 32.52
N ASP A 105 21.16 3.25 33.34
CA ASP A 105 21.88 2.46 34.37
C ASP A 105 22.92 1.51 33.75
N LEU A 106 22.65 0.96 32.57
CA LEU A 106 23.57 0.09 31.84
C LEU A 106 24.67 0.88 31.13
N GLU A 107 24.35 2.01 30.51
CA GLU A 107 25.33 2.94 29.93
C GLU A 107 26.32 3.44 30.98
N ALA A 108 25.83 3.82 32.17
CA ALA A 108 26.67 4.23 33.29
C ALA A 108 27.64 3.12 33.73
N ARG A 109 27.14 1.90 33.95
CA ARG A 109 27.99 0.74 34.30
C ARG A 109 28.99 0.37 33.21
N ASN A 110 28.61 0.49 31.94
CA ASN A 110 29.51 0.21 30.83
C ASN A 110 30.65 1.24 30.76
N SER A 111 30.37 2.51 31.10
CA SER A 111 31.38 3.56 31.27
C SER A 111 32.28 3.31 32.49
N GLU A 112 31.74 2.86 33.62
CA GLU A 112 32.53 2.45 34.79
C GLU A 112 33.46 1.27 34.48
N LEU A 113 32.98 0.27 33.73
CA LEU A 113 33.79 -0.88 33.29
C LEU A 113 34.88 -0.49 32.29
N ALA A 114 34.60 0.44 31.37
CA ALA A 114 35.61 0.98 30.46
C ALA A 114 36.73 1.71 31.22
N LEU A 115 36.38 2.58 32.18
CA LEU A 115 37.36 3.27 33.04
C LEU A 115 38.19 2.28 33.88
N ALA A 116 37.58 1.20 34.40
CA ALA A 116 38.29 0.15 35.13
C ALA A 116 39.25 -0.65 34.23
N LEU A 117 38.90 -0.85 32.95
CA LEU A 117 39.76 -1.48 31.95
C LEU A 117 40.97 -0.60 31.59
N ASP A 118 40.77 0.71 31.42
CA ASP A 118 41.84 1.67 31.19
C ASP A 118 42.79 1.78 32.41
N GLU A 119 42.24 1.74 33.63
CA GLU A 119 43.05 1.69 34.87
C GLU A 119 43.82 0.36 35.01
N ALA A 120 43.31 -0.75 34.46
CA ALA A 120 44.03 -2.02 34.41
C ALA A 120 45.15 -2.01 33.35
N ASN A 121 44.87 -1.48 32.15
CA ASN A 121 45.84 -1.35 31.06
C ASN A 121 47.03 -0.46 31.45
N THR A 122 46.77 0.70 32.05
CA THR A 122 47.83 1.61 32.51
C THR A 122 48.72 0.99 33.60
N LYS A 123 48.17 0.15 34.49
CA LYS A 123 48.96 -0.64 35.46
C LYS A 123 49.78 -1.74 34.80
N MET A 124 49.25 -2.39 33.77
CA MET A 124 49.98 -3.38 32.97
C MET A 124 51.20 -2.73 32.27
N GLU A 125 51.04 -1.55 31.68
CA GLU A 125 52.15 -0.79 31.11
C GLU A 125 53.22 -0.38 32.14
N GLU A 126 52.85 -0.12 33.39
CA GLU A 126 53.80 0.13 34.47
C GLU A 126 54.54 -1.14 34.89
N GLN A 127 53.84 -2.29 34.94
CA GLN A 127 54.48 -3.58 35.19
C GLN A 127 55.48 -3.93 34.09
N ASP A 128 55.12 -3.80 32.81
CA ASP A 128 56.05 -4.02 31.69
C ASP A 128 57.26 -3.09 31.72
N ARG A 129 57.07 -1.82 32.10
CA ARG A 129 58.18 -0.87 32.35
C ARG A 129 59.12 -1.38 33.45
N THR A 130 58.60 -1.93 34.56
CA THR A 130 59.46 -2.52 35.60
C THR A 130 60.16 -3.81 35.14
N ILE A 131 59.48 -4.69 34.41
CA ILE A 131 60.05 -5.92 33.84
C ILE A 131 61.21 -5.58 32.88
N CYS A 132 61.05 -4.56 32.05
CA CYS A 132 62.12 -4.06 31.19
C CYS A 132 63.32 -3.52 31.99
N SER A 133 63.09 -2.84 33.12
CA SER A 133 64.17 -2.38 33.99
C SER A 133 64.97 -3.56 34.58
N TYR A 134 64.30 -4.56 35.16
CA TYR A 134 64.96 -5.76 35.69
C TYR A 134 65.72 -6.55 34.62
N LYS A 135 65.19 -6.61 33.38
CA LYS A 135 65.89 -7.23 32.25
C LYS A 135 67.25 -6.57 31.97
N THR A 136 67.30 -5.23 31.96
CA THR A 136 68.57 -4.50 31.79
C THR A 136 69.53 -4.65 32.97
N GLU A 137 69.02 -4.77 34.20
CA GLU A 137 69.83 -5.07 35.39
C GLU A 137 70.45 -6.47 35.33
N ILE A 138 69.66 -7.49 34.94
CA ILE A 138 70.11 -8.88 34.75
C ILE A 138 71.23 -8.97 33.71
N ASP A 139 71.13 -8.26 32.59
CA ASP A 139 72.17 -8.25 31.56
C ASP A 139 73.43 -7.47 32.01
N GLY A 140 73.29 -6.44 32.85
CA GLY A 140 74.40 -5.81 33.55
C GLY A 140 75.12 -6.75 34.52
N LEU A 141 74.38 -7.53 35.31
CA LEU A 141 74.92 -8.54 36.22
C LEU A 141 75.66 -9.68 35.49
N LYS A 142 75.20 -10.10 34.31
CA LYS A 142 75.95 -11.04 33.44
C LYS A 142 77.32 -10.48 33.03
N GLY A 143 77.40 -9.18 32.72
CA GLY A 143 78.67 -8.50 32.42
C GLY A 143 79.66 -8.50 33.61
N LEU A 144 79.14 -8.36 34.83
CA LEU A 144 79.93 -8.47 36.06
C LEU A 144 80.39 -9.91 36.34
N ALA A 145 79.54 -10.91 36.09
CA ALA A 145 79.93 -12.32 36.19
C ALA A 145 81.08 -12.67 35.21
N MET A 146 80.94 -12.29 33.93
CA MET A 146 81.97 -12.53 32.89
C MET A 146 83.31 -11.82 33.17
N SER A 147 83.29 -10.68 33.87
CA SER A 147 84.51 -9.95 34.24
C SER A 147 85.13 -10.43 35.57
N SER A 148 84.37 -11.10 36.44
CA SER A 148 84.90 -11.78 37.63
C SER A 148 85.63 -13.09 37.31
N GLN A 149 85.11 -13.88 36.35
CA GLN A 149 85.70 -15.14 35.91
C GLN A 149 87.15 -14.98 35.44
N LYS A 150 87.50 -13.82 34.86
CA LYS A 150 88.80 -13.53 34.25
C LYS A 150 89.93 -13.17 35.24
N LYS A 151 89.77 -13.51 36.53
CA LYS A 151 90.74 -13.24 37.61
C LYS A 151 91.14 -14.47 38.45
N CYS A 152 90.72 -15.68 38.11
CA CYS A 152 90.86 -16.85 38.98
C CYS A 152 92.01 -17.83 38.65
N ASP A 153 92.65 -17.72 37.48
CA ASP A 153 93.50 -18.79 36.94
C ASP A 153 94.97 -18.79 37.39
N ASP A 154 95.45 -17.72 38.04
CA ASP A 154 96.90 -17.43 38.20
C ASP A 154 97.50 -17.84 39.56
N ALA A 155 96.90 -18.82 40.26
CA ALA A 155 97.20 -19.09 41.68
C ALA A 155 97.22 -20.56 42.12
N LYS A 156 97.69 -21.53 41.31
CA LYS A 156 97.80 -22.93 41.77
C LYS A 156 98.89 -23.84 41.16
N LEU A 157 100.13 -23.37 41.06
CA LEU A 157 101.30 -24.23 40.80
C LEU A 157 102.44 -24.06 41.82
N ARG A 158 102.50 -24.97 42.81
CA ARG A 158 103.73 -25.46 43.51
C ARG A 158 103.38 -26.43 44.66
N THR A 159 103.54 -27.73 44.45
CA THR A 159 104.37 -28.66 45.26
C THR A 159 104.21 -30.11 44.77
N GLN A 160 105.11 -30.99 45.21
CA GLN A 160 105.48 -32.23 44.50
C GLN A 160 104.56 -33.45 44.77
N ALA A 161 104.68 -34.42 43.87
CA ALA A 161 104.33 -35.84 44.02
C ALA A 161 105.12 -36.50 45.21
N PRO A 162 104.79 -37.73 45.71
CA PRO A 162 104.23 -38.82 44.90
C PRO A 162 103.29 -39.88 45.54
N LYS A 163 102.80 -40.77 44.65
CA LYS A 163 102.37 -42.17 44.82
C LYS A 163 100.96 -42.56 45.30
N GLU A 164 100.27 -43.28 44.42
CA GLU A 164 99.55 -44.56 44.64
C GLU A 164 98.53 -44.72 45.80
N VAL A 165 97.70 -43.70 46.07
CA VAL A 165 96.33 -43.91 46.63
C VAL A 165 95.29 -43.13 45.83
N ARG A 166 95.63 -41.88 45.47
CA ARG A 166 94.71 -40.86 44.96
C ARG A 166 93.90 -41.21 43.70
N ARG A 167 94.34 -42.19 42.89
CA ARG A 167 93.64 -42.60 41.65
C ARG A 167 92.24 -43.16 41.90
N VAL A 168 91.97 -43.78 43.04
CA VAL A 168 90.62 -44.26 43.36
C VAL A 168 89.75 -43.08 43.77
N GLU A 169 90.24 -42.22 44.67
CA GLU A 169 89.49 -41.07 45.21
C GLU A 169 89.23 -39.99 44.14
N GLU A 170 90.18 -39.70 43.25
CA GLU A 170 89.99 -38.77 42.12
C GLU A 170 89.01 -39.33 41.06
N MET A 171 88.93 -40.66 40.91
CA MET A 171 87.96 -41.30 40.02
C MET A 171 86.57 -41.36 40.65
N LEU A 172 86.48 -41.61 41.96
CA LEU A 172 85.23 -41.61 42.71
C LEU A 172 84.66 -40.20 42.79
N ALA A 173 85.46 -39.18 43.10
CA ALA A 173 85.06 -37.78 43.07
C ALA A 173 84.67 -37.29 41.66
N LYS A 174 85.28 -37.82 40.59
CA LYS A 174 84.81 -37.58 39.21
C LYS A 174 83.46 -38.21 38.96
N LEU A 175 83.26 -39.48 39.33
CA LEU A 175 81.98 -40.17 39.16
C LEU A 175 80.86 -39.55 40.02
N GLU A 176 81.18 -39.00 41.19
CA GLU A 176 80.24 -38.24 42.02
C GLU A 176 79.93 -36.85 41.43
N ALA A 177 80.92 -36.16 40.85
CA ALA A 177 80.69 -34.90 40.13
C ALA A 177 79.89 -35.10 38.84
N GLU A 178 80.19 -36.15 38.06
CA GLU A 178 79.43 -36.55 36.88
C GLU A 178 78.02 -37.01 37.25
N LYS A 179 77.85 -37.78 38.33
CA LYS A 179 76.53 -38.08 38.91
C LYS A 179 75.77 -36.81 39.25
N PHE A 180 76.38 -35.87 39.98
CA PHE A 180 75.72 -34.63 40.41
C PHE A 180 75.35 -33.71 39.23
N ASP A 181 76.18 -33.64 38.19
CA ASP A 181 75.89 -32.90 36.96
C ASP A 181 74.77 -33.58 36.13
N VAL A 182 74.76 -34.91 36.04
CA VAL A 182 73.65 -35.68 35.44
C VAL A 182 72.36 -35.53 36.25
N GLU A 183 72.42 -35.58 37.58
CA GLU A 183 71.28 -35.47 38.50
C GLU A 183 70.68 -34.04 38.47
N ASN A 184 71.50 -32.99 38.35
CA ASN A 184 71.02 -31.63 38.07
C ASN A 184 70.42 -31.50 36.66
N LYS A 185 71.00 -32.14 35.62
CA LYS A 185 70.43 -32.14 34.27
C LYS A 185 69.09 -32.86 34.20
N PHE A 186 68.93 -33.96 34.94
CA PHE A 186 67.63 -34.64 35.10
C PHE A 186 66.65 -33.78 35.86
N LYS A 187 67.06 -33.15 36.98
CA LYS A 187 66.19 -32.23 37.74
C LYS A 187 65.71 -31.08 36.86
N TRP A 188 66.62 -30.39 36.16
CA TRP A 188 66.27 -29.26 35.29
C TRP A 188 65.37 -29.68 34.12
N LYS A 189 65.58 -30.87 33.53
CA LYS A 189 64.63 -31.43 32.56
C LYS A 189 63.26 -31.74 33.17
N SER A 190 63.22 -32.30 34.38
CA SER A 190 61.95 -32.58 35.08
C SER A 190 61.18 -31.29 35.40
N GLU A 191 61.90 -30.22 35.73
CA GLU A 191 61.36 -28.89 35.99
C GLU A 191 60.86 -28.24 34.68
N GLN A 192 61.58 -28.40 33.56
CA GLN A 192 61.08 -28.02 32.22
C GLN A 192 59.83 -28.82 31.79
N PHE A 193 59.79 -30.13 32.03
CA PHE A 193 58.60 -30.93 31.74
C PHE A 193 57.40 -30.51 32.60
N SER A 194 57.60 -30.28 33.89
CA SER A 194 56.55 -29.79 34.79
C SER A 194 55.98 -28.43 34.36
N HIS A 195 56.82 -27.49 33.89
CA HIS A 195 56.34 -26.23 33.32
C HIS A 195 55.62 -26.39 31.97
N LEU A 196 55.99 -27.38 31.14
CA LEU A 196 55.29 -27.70 29.90
C LEU A 196 53.93 -28.36 30.17
N GLU A 197 53.85 -29.23 31.18
CA GLU A 197 52.60 -29.83 31.67
C GLU A 197 51.67 -28.75 32.23
N GLU A 198 52.18 -27.85 33.10
CA GLU A 198 51.44 -26.72 33.66
C GLU A 198 50.93 -25.75 32.57
N ALA A 199 51.75 -25.46 31.56
CA ALA A 199 51.36 -24.61 30.42
C ALA A 199 50.29 -25.28 29.53
N HIS A 200 50.43 -26.60 29.28
CA HIS A 200 49.45 -27.37 28.52
C HIS A 200 48.11 -27.49 29.27
N GLU A 201 48.14 -27.71 30.59
CA GLU A 201 46.92 -27.75 31.40
C GLU A 201 46.22 -26.38 31.41
N LYS A 202 46.95 -25.28 31.62
CA LYS A 202 46.39 -23.92 31.51
C LYS A 202 45.72 -23.68 30.16
N LEU A 203 46.42 -23.92 29.06
CA LEU A 203 45.88 -23.74 27.71
C LEU A 203 44.66 -24.64 27.45
N GLN A 204 44.63 -25.86 27.99
CA GLN A 204 43.46 -26.73 27.94
C GLN A 204 42.27 -26.19 28.78
N THR A 205 42.52 -25.59 29.94
CA THR A 205 41.46 -24.94 30.74
C THR A 205 40.93 -23.67 30.06
N GLU A 206 41.79 -22.82 29.50
CA GLU A 206 41.42 -21.63 28.73
C GLU A 206 40.58 -22.00 27.50
N PHE A 207 40.99 -23.01 26.74
CA PHE A 207 40.20 -23.54 25.62
C PHE A 207 38.82 -24.07 26.06
N ARG A 208 38.74 -24.76 27.20
CA ARG A 208 37.46 -25.23 27.78
C ARG A 208 36.56 -24.08 28.24
N VAL A 209 37.13 -22.97 28.74
CA VAL A 209 36.37 -21.77 29.12
C VAL A 209 35.90 -21.01 27.89
N SER A 210 36.79 -20.75 26.92
CA SER A 210 36.50 -20.08 25.66
C SER A 210 35.40 -20.82 24.87
N LYS A 211 35.50 -22.16 24.76
CA LYS A 211 34.48 -23.00 24.13
C LYS A 211 33.10 -22.83 24.79
N LYS A 212 33.03 -22.80 26.13
CA LYS A 212 31.76 -22.58 26.85
C LYS A 212 31.19 -21.18 26.63
N GLY A 213 32.04 -20.15 26.54
CA GLY A 213 31.65 -18.80 26.15
C GLY A 213 30.99 -18.80 24.76
N TRP A 214 31.70 -19.33 23.75
CA TRP A 214 31.21 -19.50 22.39
C TRP A 214 29.90 -20.29 22.30
N GLU A 215 29.76 -21.39 23.06
CA GLU A 215 28.53 -22.19 23.09
C GLU A 215 27.35 -21.42 23.71
N SER A 216 27.60 -20.57 24.72
CA SER A 216 26.60 -19.68 25.33
C SER A 216 26.21 -18.52 24.41
N GLU A 217 27.18 -17.86 23.78
CA GLU A 217 26.95 -16.76 22.83
C GLU A 217 26.18 -17.25 21.59
N ARG A 218 26.60 -18.38 21.01
CA ARG A 218 25.88 -19.03 19.89
C ARG A 218 24.44 -19.37 20.27
N SER A 219 24.21 -19.91 21.47
CA SER A 219 22.85 -20.23 21.95
C SER A 219 22.01 -18.95 22.12
N THR A 220 22.61 -17.88 22.61
CA THR A 220 21.96 -16.57 22.76
C THR A 220 21.60 -15.96 21.41
N LEU A 221 22.50 -16.05 20.42
CA LEU A 221 22.27 -15.58 19.05
C LEU A 221 21.16 -16.38 18.35
N VAL A 222 21.15 -17.71 18.47
CA VAL A 222 20.08 -18.57 17.91
C VAL A 222 18.71 -18.22 18.52
N ASN A 223 18.64 -18.05 19.85
CA ASN A 223 17.41 -17.61 20.52
C ASN A 223 16.96 -16.21 20.03
N GLY A 224 17.90 -15.27 19.84
CA GLY A 224 17.62 -13.95 19.28
C GLY A 224 17.08 -14.00 17.85
N ILE A 225 17.67 -14.82 16.99
CA ILE A 225 17.19 -15.06 15.62
C ILE A 225 15.78 -15.64 15.63
N GLN A 226 15.50 -16.63 16.48
CA GLN A 226 14.17 -17.26 16.53
C GLN A 226 13.08 -16.31 17.08
N ILE A 227 13.42 -15.42 18.02
CA ILE A 227 12.54 -14.33 18.46
C ILE A 227 12.29 -13.33 17.31
N LEU A 228 13.33 -12.92 16.58
CA LEU A 228 13.18 -12.02 15.43
C LEU A 228 12.33 -12.64 14.32
N GLN A 229 12.49 -13.94 14.05
CA GLN A 229 11.72 -14.66 13.05
C GLN A 229 10.24 -14.79 13.44
N THR A 230 9.93 -15.21 14.67
CA THR A 230 8.53 -15.27 15.15
C THR A 230 7.85 -13.90 15.16
N ASN A 231 8.59 -12.82 15.46
CA ASN A 231 8.09 -11.46 15.31
C ASN A 231 7.81 -11.11 13.83
N LEU A 232 8.71 -11.42 12.91
CA LEU A 232 8.53 -11.19 11.47
C LEU A 232 7.32 -11.96 10.91
N ASP A 233 7.17 -13.24 11.27
CA ASP A 233 6.04 -14.09 10.87
C ASP A 233 4.71 -13.49 11.38
N SER A 234 4.68 -13.00 12.62
CA SER A 234 3.49 -12.31 13.17
C SER A 234 3.17 -11.01 12.44
N GLN A 235 4.18 -10.24 12.00
CA GLN A 235 3.99 -9.02 11.21
C GLN A 235 3.49 -9.34 9.80
N ALA A 236 3.97 -10.42 9.17
CA ALA A 236 3.48 -10.86 7.87
C ALA A 236 1.98 -11.18 7.91
N VAL A 237 1.51 -11.91 8.93
CA VAL A 237 0.08 -12.21 9.13
C VAL A 237 -0.76 -10.94 9.31
N VAL A 238 -0.26 -9.95 10.06
CA VAL A 238 -0.94 -8.65 10.23
C VAL A 238 -0.98 -7.86 8.92
N ILE A 239 0.09 -7.89 8.11
CA ILE A 239 0.14 -7.24 6.79
C ILE A 239 -0.87 -7.89 5.83
N ASP A 240 -0.97 -9.22 5.79
CA ASP A 240 -1.95 -9.93 4.97
C ASP A 240 -3.39 -9.65 5.42
N GLU A 241 -3.65 -9.58 6.73
CA GLU A 241 -4.98 -9.22 7.26
C GLU A 241 -5.35 -7.77 6.90
N LEU A 242 -4.40 -6.82 7.00
CA LEU A 242 -4.60 -5.43 6.59
C LEU A 242 -4.81 -5.30 5.08
N HIS A 243 -4.05 -6.02 4.26
CA HIS A 243 -4.23 -6.05 2.80
C HIS A 243 -5.59 -6.65 2.41
N SER A 244 -6.04 -7.71 3.11
CA SER A 244 -7.38 -8.28 2.95
C SER A 244 -8.48 -7.27 3.30
N LYS A 245 -8.36 -6.57 4.44
CA LYS A 245 -9.27 -5.49 4.85
C LYS A 245 -9.30 -4.35 3.83
N LEU A 246 -8.15 -3.88 3.37
CA LEU A 246 -8.04 -2.84 2.33
C LEU A 246 -8.71 -3.27 1.02
N LYS A 247 -8.53 -4.52 0.61
CA LYS A 247 -9.22 -5.09 -0.57
C LYS A 247 -10.74 -5.08 -0.41
N MET A 248 -11.27 -5.48 0.75
CA MET A 248 -12.71 -5.41 1.04
C MET A 248 -13.22 -3.96 1.05
N CYS A 249 -12.49 -3.02 1.66
CA CYS A 249 -12.82 -1.58 1.62
C CYS A 249 -12.86 -1.03 0.19
N ASN A 250 -11.89 -1.39 -0.66
CA ASN A 250 -11.86 -0.98 -2.06
C ASN A 250 -13.03 -1.57 -2.87
N GLN A 251 -13.46 -2.80 -2.56
CA GLN A 251 -14.63 -3.43 -3.17
C GLN A 251 -15.94 -2.74 -2.73
N ALA A 252 -16.07 -2.42 -1.44
CA ALA A 252 -17.21 -1.65 -0.93
C ALA A 252 -17.27 -0.22 -1.51
N LEU A 253 -16.12 0.46 -1.62
CA LEU A 253 -16.03 1.78 -2.24
C LEU A 253 -16.40 1.74 -3.72
N ALA A 254 -15.98 0.71 -4.46
CA ALA A 254 -16.37 0.52 -5.86
C ALA A 254 -17.87 0.24 -6.05
N HIS A 255 -18.49 -0.48 -5.11
CA HIS A 255 -19.94 -0.65 -5.07
C HIS A 255 -20.65 0.69 -4.84
N GLU A 256 -20.24 1.44 -3.82
CA GLU A 256 -20.88 2.73 -3.48
C GLU A 256 -20.66 3.80 -4.54
N GLU A 257 -19.50 3.84 -5.20
CA GLU A 257 -19.25 4.73 -6.33
C GLU A 257 -20.09 4.34 -7.57
N SER A 258 -20.39 3.05 -7.75
CA SER A 258 -21.32 2.58 -8.78
C SER A 258 -22.76 2.93 -8.44
N ARG A 259 -23.16 2.79 -7.17
CA ARG A 259 -24.49 3.18 -6.65
C ARG A 259 -24.69 4.70 -6.76
N ARG A 260 -23.66 5.49 -6.44
CA ARG A 260 -23.64 6.95 -6.59
C ARG A 260 -23.88 7.36 -8.05
N LYS A 261 -23.16 6.76 -9.00
CA LYS A 261 -23.35 7.01 -10.44
C LYS A 261 -24.75 6.63 -10.95
N TYR A 262 -25.31 5.52 -10.47
CA TYR A 262 -26.69 5.13 -10.81
C TYR A 262 -27.73 6.16 -10.31
N LEU A 263 -27.58 6.62 -9.07
CA LEU A 263 -28.44 7.67 -8.51
C LEU A 263 -28.25 9.02 -9.22
N GLU A 264 -27.02 9.37 -9.61
CA GLU A 264 -26.70 10.58 -10.38
C GLU A 264 -27.38 10.58 -11.76
N VAL A 265 -27.47 9.42 -12.42
CA VAL A 265 -28.24 9.24 -13.66
C VAL A 265 -29.76 9.38 -13.41
N LEU A 266 -30.31 8.73 -12.37
CA LEU A 266 -31.74 8.85 -12.04
C LEU A 266 -32.15 10.29 -11.65
N ILE A 267 -31.30 11.01 -10.93
CA ILE A 267 -31.51 12.43 -10.59
C ILE A 267 -31.46 13.27 -11.87
N SER A 268 -30.52 13.00 -12.78
CA SER A 268 -30.44 13.71 -14.06
C SER A 268 -31.67 13.46 -14.96
N GLU A 269 -32.17 12.22 -15.01
CA GLU A 269 -33.36 11.86 -15.79
C GLU A 269 -34.65 12.42 -15.16
N SER A 270 -34.82 12.31 -13.84
CA SER A 270 -35.97 12.91 -13.16
C SER A 270 -35.97 14.43 -13.31
N LYS A 271 -34.79 15.07 -13.24
CA LYS A 271 -34.66 16.51 -13.54
C LYS A 271 -35.09 16.84 -14.96
N SER A 272 -34.61 16.13 -16.00
CA SER A 272 -35.03 16.45 -17.37
C SER A 272 -36.53 16.22 -17.60
N ARG A 273 -37.14 15.25 -16.92
CA ARG A 273 -38.61 15.09 -16.89
C ARG A 273 -39.31 16.30 -16.24
N TYR A 274 -38.79 16.85 -15.14
CA TYR A 274 -39.33 18.08 -14.53
C TYR A 274 -39.11 19.33 -15.38
N ASP A 275 -37.92 19.49 -15.98
CA ASP A 275 -37.59 20.61 -16.87
C ASP A 275 -38.53 20.62 -18.10
N ASN A 276 -38.87 19.44 -18.66
CA ASN A 276 -39.88 19.31 -19.72
C ASN A 276 -41.28 19.72 -19.23
N VAL A 277 -41.75 19.20 -18.09
CA VAL A 277 -43.07 19.55 -17.53
C VAL A 277 -43.20 21.04 -17.18
N LEU A 278 -42.09 21.69 -16.79
CA LEU A 278 -42.01 23.14 -16.63
C LEU A 278 -42.18 23.87 -17.96
N SER A 279 -41.52 23.41 -19.03
CA SER A 279 -41.71 23.97 -20.38
C SER A 279 -43.16 23.82 -20.87
N ASP A 280 -43.76 22.65 -20.69
CA ASP A 280 -45.16 22.39 -21.06
C ASP A 280 -46.12 23.31 -20.28
N TYR A 281 -45.83 23.55 -18.99
CA TYR A 281 -46.59 24.46 -18.13
C TYR A 281 -46.41 25.93 -18.55
N GLU A 282 -45.21 26.36 -18.95
CA GLU A 282 -44.96 27.72 -19.46
C GLU A 282 -45.63 27.95 -20.82
N GLU A 283 -45.71 26.95 -21.71
CA GLU A 283 -46.49 27.03 -22.96
C GLU A 283 -48.01 27.06 -22.69
N ALA A 284 -48.52 26.18 -21.82
CA ALA A 284 -49.92 26.18 -21.40
C ALA A 284 -50.32 27.52 -20.76
N ARG A 285 -49.45 28.09 -19.93
CA ARG A 285 -49.64 29.41 -19.34
C ARG A 285 -49.63 30.50 -20.41
N SER A 286 -48.65 30.51 -21.31
CA SER A 286 -48.52 31.52 -22.38
C SER A 286 -49.72 31.51 -23.32
N THR A 287 -50.26 30.33 -23.64
CA THR A 287 -51.48 30.20 -24.45
C THR A 287 -52.72 30.71 -23.71
N ILE A 288 -52.90 30.40 -22.43
CA ILE A 288 -53.97 30.95 -21.57
C ILE A 288 -53.89 32.48 -21.47
N GLU A 289 -52.71 33.06 -21.23
CA GLU A 289 -52.51 34.51 -21.18
C GLU A 289 -52.88 35.16 -22.55
N SER A 290 -52.53 34.51 -23.67
CA SER A 290 -52.91 34.98 -25.02
C SER A 290 -54.41 34.91 -25.32
N LEU A 291 -55.12 33.91 -24.76
CA LEU A 291 -56.57 33.75 -24.91
C LEU A 291 -57.31 34.77 -24.04
N THR A 292 -56.83 35.01 -22.83
CA THR A 292 -57.36 36.03 -21.90
C THR A 292 -57.26 37.42 -22.54
N ALA A 293 -56.09 37.78 -23.11
CA ALA A 293 -55.91 39.06 -23.80
C ALA A 293 -56.88 39.26 -24.98
N LYS A 294 -57.14 38.21 -25.79
CA LYS A 294 -58.13 38.24 -26.87
C LYS A 294 -59.56 38.40 -26.35
N GLN A 295 -59.88 37.75 -25.23
CA GLN A 295 -61.19 37.86 -24.58
C GLN A 295 -61.41 39.29 -24.07
N ASP A 296 -60.40 39.92 -23.44
CA ASP A 296 -60.47 41.30 -22.98
C ASP A 296 -60.58 42.32 -24.13
N GLU A 297 -59.87 42.11 -25.25
CA GLU A 297 -60.01 42.93 -26.47
C GLU A 297 -61.44 42.82 -27.06
N GLY A 298 -62.02 41.62 -27.08
CA GLY A 298 -63.41 41.38 -27.44
C GLY A 298 -64.40 42.08 -26.51
N ILE A 299 -64.19 41.98 -25.19
CA ILE A 299 -65.02 42.64 -24.17
C ILE A 299 -64.92 44.18 -24.29
N ALA A 300 -63.73 44.72 -24.52
CA ALA A 300 -63.52 46.16 -24.74
C ALA A 300 -64.25 46.64 -26.00
N SER A 301 -64.14 45.90 -27.11
CA SER A 301 -64.84 46.18 -28.36
C SER A 301 -66.37 46.17 -28.20
N LEU A 302 -66.90 45.18 -27.47
CA LEU A 302 -68.33 45.09 -27.15
C LEU A 302 -68.80 46.24 -26.24
N ARG A 303 -68.00 46.62 -25.23
CA ARG A 303 -68.29 47.78 -24.35
C ARG A 303 -68.35 49.09 -25.13
N ILE A 304 -67.42 49.31 -26.08
CA ILE A 304 -67.43 50.48 -26.97
C ILE A 304 -68.67 50.47 -27.87
N SER A 305 -68.98 49.34 -28.51
CA SER A 305 -70.18 49.19 -29.35
C SER A 305 -71.49 49.44 -28.58
N LEU A 306 -71.60 48.89 -27.37
CA LEU A 306 -72.75 49.09 -26.49
C LEU A 306 -72.89 50.55 -26.04
N THR A 307 -71.78 51.22 -25.72
CA THR A 307 -71.76 52.64 -25.34
C THR A 307 -72.22 53.52 -26.51
N SER A 308 -71.73 53.26 -27.73
CA SER A 308 -72.16 53.93 -28.96
C SER A 308 -73.67 53.75 -29.22
N LYS A 309 -74.17 52.50 -29.17
CA LYS A 309 -75.61 52.21 -29.31
C LYS A 309 -76.45 52.91 -28.25
N THR A 310 -75.97 52.96 -27.00
CA THR A 310 -76.67 53.64 -25.89
C THR A 310 -76.73 55.16 -26.12
N ALA A 311 -75.69 55.78 -26.66
CA ALA A 311 -75.71 57.20 -27.02
C ALA A 311 -76.75 57.49 -28.13
N VAL A 312 -76.80 56.64 -29.17
CA VAL A 312 -77.80 56.76 -30.26
C VAL A 312 -79.23 56.57 -29.76
N ILE A 313 -79.47 55.66 -28.80
CA ILE A 313 -80.79 55.49 -28.17
C ILE A 313 -81.21 56.78 -27.43
N ARG A 314 -80.32 57.37 -26.62
CA ARG A 314 -80.60 58.64 -25.92
C ARG A 314 -80.87 59.79 -26.87
N GLU A 315 -80.18 59.86 -28.01
CA GLU A 315 -80.43 60.87 -29.03
C GLU A 315 -81.81 60.67 -29.69
N MET A 316 -82.21 59.43 -29.98
CA MET A 316 -83.56 59.12 -30.48
C MET A 316 -84.65 59.39 -29.43
N GLU A 317 -84.37 59.20 -28.14
CA GLU A 317 -85.26 59.57 -27.04
C GLU A 317 -85.45 61.08 -26.94
N PHE A 318 -84.36 61.86 -26.98
CA PHE A 318 -84.41 63.31 -27.01
C PHE A 318 -85.23 63.82 -28.21
N ARG A 319 -84.91 63.35 -29.43
CA ARG A 319 -85.65 63.71 -30.66
C ARG A 319 -87.12 63.30 -30.59
N ARG A 320 -87.46 62.16 -29.97
CA ARG A 320 -88.86 61.74 -29.72
C ARG A 320 -89.56 62.77 -28.84
N THR A 321 -88.98 63.10 -27.68
CA THR A 321 -89.59 64.08 -26.75
C THR A 321 -89.75 65.47 -27.36
N GLN A 322 -88.82 65.90 -28.23
CA GLN A 322 -88.95 67.15 -28.98
C GLN A 322 -90.15 67.10 -29.95
N LEU A 323 -90.23 66.08 -30.81
CA LEU A 323 -91.35 65.91 -31.75
C LEU A 323 -92.70 65.75 -31.05
N GLU A 324 -92.70 65.14 -29.86
CA GLU A 324 -93.89 64.94 -29.03
C GLU A 324 -94.35 66.26 -28.38
N HIS A 325 -93.43 67.16 -28.04
CA HIS A 325 -93.72 68.53 -27.62
C HIS A 325 -94.21 69.41 -28.77
N GLU A 326 -93.54 69.41 -29.93
CA GLU A 326 -93.96 70.12 -31.15
C GLU A 326 -95.38 69.71 -31.58
N ASN A 327 -95.72 68.41 -31.47
CA ASN A 327 -97.06 67.89 -31.73
C ASN A 327 -98.10 68.38 -30.71
N GLN A 328 -97.72 68.54 -29.43
CA GLN A 328 -98.61 69.11 -28.40
C GLN A 328 -98.86 70.61 -28.63
N GLU A 329 -97.84 71.37 -29.05
CA GLU A 329 -98.00 72.78 -29.44
C GLU A 329 -98.91 72.92 -30.67
N LEU A 330 -98.70 72.11 -31.71
CA LEU A 330 -99.59 72.06 -32.87
C LEU A 330 -101.04 71.70 -32.48
N GLN A 331 -101.24 70.81 -31.51
CA GLN A 331 -102.57 70.50 -30.96
C GLN A 331 -103.14 71.60 -30.04
N ALA A 332 -102.33 72.54 -29.54
CA ALA A 332 -102.80 73.73 -28.84
C ALA A 332 -103.25 74.80 -29.85
N SER A 333 -102.41 75.13 -30.82
CA SER A 333 -102.75 76.08 -31.90
C SER A 333 -103.94 75.61 -32.75
N LEU A 334 -104.10 74.30 -32.96
CA LEU A 334 -105.29 73.74 -33.62
C LEU A 334 -106.57 73.99 -32.81
N ARG A 335 -106.51 74.01 -31.48
CA ARG A 335 -107.65 74.32 -30.61
C ARG A 335 -107.96 75.82 -30.59
N GLU A 336 -106.96 76.69 -30.48
CA GLU A 336 -107.17 78.14 -30.62
C GLU A 336 -107.77 78.51 -31.99
N TYR A 337 -107.39 77.79 -33.05
CA TYR A 337 -107.99 77.94 -34.38
C TYR A 337 -109.42 77.38 -34.49
N GLN A 338 -109.75 76.32 -33.74
CA GLN A 338 -111.11 75.78 -33.66
C GLN A 338 -112.07 76.70 -32.88
N ASP A 339 -111.61 77.29 -31.77
CA ASP A 339 -112.40 78.18 -30.92
C ASP A 339 -112.66 79.56 -31.56
N SER A 340 -111.88 79.95 -32.56
CA SER A 340 -111.94 81.28 -33.20
C SER A 340 -112.81 81.36 -34.47
N GLN A 341 -113.40 80.26 -34.95
CA GLN A 341 -114.16 80.28 -36.22
C GLN A 341 -115.40 79.36 -36.27
N ILE A 342 -116.44 79.69 -35.49
CA ILE A 342 -117.80 79.15 -35.67
C ILE A 342 -118.80 80.26 -35.95
N ASN A 343 -118.91 80.68 -37.23
CA ASN A 343 -120.17 81.11 -37.86
C ASN A 343 -120.01 81.34 -39.39
N GLU A 344 -121.15 81.28 -40.08
CA GLU A 344 -121.44 81.66 -41.48
C GLU A 344 -120.98 80.78 -42.69
N ILE A 345 -121.99 80.11 -43.27
CA ILE A 345 -122.43 80.18 -44.69
C ILE A 345 -121.58 79.49 -45.79
N ASP A 346 -122.00 78.25 -46.08
CA ASP A 346 -122.56 77.77 -47.37
C ASP A 346 -121.68 77.61 -48.66
N THR A 347 -122.33 77.06 -49.68
CA THR A 347 -121.81 76.22 -50.78
C THR A 347 -121.24 76.97 -52.00
N THR A 348 -120.16 76.41 -52.60
CA THR A 348 -119.97 76.31 -54.09
C THR A 348 -118.75 75.48 -54.60
N ALA A 349 -118.04 74.70 -53.76
CA ALA A 349 -116.72 74.14 -54.12
C ALA A 349 -116.64 72.76 -54.84
N LEU A 350 -117.78 72.07 -55.09
CA LEU A 350 -117.80 70.60 -55.35
C LEU A 350 -117.06 70.10 -56.62
N LYS A 351 -116.69 70.97 -57.58
CA LYS A 351 -116.08 70.56 -58.86
C LYS A 351 -114.54 70.52 -58.87
N VAL A 352 -113.86 71.18 -57.92
CA VAL A 352 -112.38 71.18 -57.84
C VAL A 352 -111.86 69.96 -57.08
N LEU A 353 -112.56 69.58 -55.99
CA LEU A 353 -112.22 68.46 -55.11
C LEU A 353 -112.00 67.14 -55.88
N LYS A 354 -112.85 66.89 -56.89
CA LYS A 354 -112.85 65.67 -57.72
C LYS A 354 -111.62 65.53 -58.66
N LYS A 355 -110.81 66.59 -58.84
CA LYS A 355 -109.48 66.51 -59.48
C LYS A 355 -108.37 66.23 -58.48
N LYS A 356 -108.38 66.85 -57.29
CA LYS A 356 -107.34 66.64 -56.26
C LYS A 356 -107.33 65.19 -55.73
N PHE A 357 -108.49 64.57 -55.56
CA PHE A 357 -108.60 63.18 -55.10
C PHE A 357 -107.81 62.19 -55.98
N LYS A 358 -107.87 62.32 -57.31
CA LYS A 358 -107.12 61.45 -58.23
C LYS A 358 -105.60 61.65 -58.19
N ALA A 359 -105.13 62.84 -57.83
CA ALA A 359 -103.70 63.08 -57.64
C ALA A 359 -103.21 62.44 -56.34
N LEU A 360 -104.01 62.52 -55.26
CA LEU A 360 -103.72 61.88 -53.98
C LEU A 360 -103.73 60.34 -54.09
N GLU A 361 -104.71 59.79 -54.79
CA GLU A 361 -104.83 58.35 -55.11
C GLU A 361 -103.59 57.83 -55.87
N HIS A 362 -103.06 58.61 -56.82
CA HIS A 362 -101.84 58.25 -57.54
C HIS A 362 -100.58 58.33 -56.67
N ALA A 363 -100.49 59.33 -55.77
CA ALA A 363 -99.40 59.46 -54.81
C ALA A 363 -99.40 58.31 -53.77
N HIS A 364 -100.57 57.91 -53.26
CA HIS A 364 -100.71 56.75 -52.37
C HIS A 364 -100.22 55.46 -53.04
N LYS A 365 -100.45 55.28 -54.35
CA LYS A 365 -99.91 54.13 -55.08
C LYS A 365 -98.37 54.09 -55.05
N GLY A 366 -97.72 55.21 -55.35
CA GLY A 366 -96.25 55.32 -55.33
C GLY A 366 -95.64 55.17 -53.91
N CYS A 367 -96.36 55.57 -52.86
CA CYS A 367 -95.95 55.27 -51.49
C CYS A 367 -96.15 53.79 -51.12
N SER A 368 -97.22 53.14 -51.61
CA SER A 368 -97.45 51.71 -51.41
C SER A 368 -96.44 50.83 -52.14
N GLU A 369 -95.95 51.25 -53.31
CA GLU A 369 -94.90 50.54 -54.04
C GLU A 369 -93.57 50.62 -53.25
N LYS A 370 -93.14 51.82 -52.81
CA LYS A 370 -91.94 51.99 -51.97
C LYS A 370 -91.98 51.24 -50.62
N LEU A 371 -93.17 51.08 -50.03
CA LEU A 371 -93.33 50.28 -48.82
C LEU A 371 -93.13 48.78 -49.10
N LYS A 372 -93.60 48.27 -50.24
CA LYS A 372 -93.37 46.89 -50.67
C LYS A 372 -91.91 46.61 -51.00
N ASP A 373 -91.24 47.54 -51.68
CA ASP A 373 -89.80 47.43 -51.97
C ASP A 373 -89.02 47.23 -50.65
N ARG A 374 -89.31 48.07 -49.65
CA ARG A 374 -88.70 47.99 -48.32
C ARG A 374 -89.11 46.75 -47.51
N GLU A 375 -90.34 46.26 -47.69
CA GLU A 375 -90.78 44.98 -47.14
C GLU A 375 -89.98 43.81 -47.75
N THR A 376 -89.69 43.84 -49.06
CA THR A 376 -88.84 42.82 -49.70
C THR A 376 -87.38 42.91 -49.28
N GLU A 377 -86.85 44.12 -49.04
CA GLU A 377 -85.53 44.33 -48.44
C GLU A 377 -85.45 43.71 -47.04
N TRP A 378 -86.43 43.96 -46.18
CA TRP A 378 -86.48 43.40 -44.82
C TRP A 378 -86.67 41.87 -44.81
N ARG A 379 -87.47 41.32 -45.74
CA ARG A 379 -87.56 39.87 -45.95
C ARG A 379 -86.22 39.27 -46.37
N ALA A 380 -85.46 39.93 -47.25
CA ALA A 380 -84.12 39.48 -47.64
C ALA A 380 -83.11 39.54 -46.48
N GLN A 381 -83.18 40.56 -45.61
CA GLN A 381 -82.35 40.65 -44.41
C GLN A 381 -82.72 39.58 -43.37
N MET A 382 -84.02 39.27 -43.19
CA MET A 382 -84.48 38.15 -42.35
C MET A 382 -83.90 36.81 -42.83
N VAL A 383 -84.05 36.47 -44.12
CA VAL A 383 -83.52 35.21 -44.69
C VAL A 383 -81.99 35.13 -44.60
N LYS A 384 -81.28 36.27 -44.67
CA LYS A 384 -79.83 36.29 -44.41
C LYS A 384 -79.52 35.97 -42.94
N LEU A 385 -80.20 36.62 -41.99
CA LEU A 385 -80.00 36.40 -40.55
C LEU A 385 -80.36 34.97 -40.13
N GLU A 386 -81.40 34.40 -40.73
CA GLU A 386 -81.81 33.00 -40.54
C GLU A 386 -80.70 32.04 -40.98
N LYS A 387 -80.10 32.26 -42.16
CA LYS A 387 -78.92 31.49 -42.61
C LYS A 387 -77.67 31.73 -41.73
N ASP A 388 -77.39 32.98 -41.39
CA ASP A 388 -76.24 33.32 -40.52
C ASP A 388 -76.39 32.64 -39.14
N LEU A 389 -77.63 32.42 -38.67
CA LEU A 389 -77.93 31.68 -37.43
C LEU A 389 -77.72 30.17 -37.60
N ASP A 390 -78.21 29.57 -38.69
CA ASP A 390 -77.98 28.15 -39.02
C ASP A 390 -76.48 27.84 -39.18
N ASP A 391 -75.72 28.69 -39.86
CA ASP A 391 -74.26 28.54 -40.01
C ASP A 391 -73.54 28.61 -38.64
N CYS A 392 -74.05 29.38 -37.67
CA CYS A 392 -73.55 29.38 -36.29
C CYS A 392 -73.97 28.12 -35.51
N PHE A 393 -75.20 27.64 -35.70
CA PHE A 393 -75.73 26.45 -35.00
C PHE A 393 -74.97 25.17 -35.44
N ASN A 394 -74.62 25.08 -36.73
CA ASN A 394 -73.79 23.99 -37.26
C ASN A 394 -72.35 24.02 -36.70
N GLN A 395 -71.77 25.20 -36.48
CA GLN A 395 -70.47 25.35 -35.82
C GLN A 395 -70.52 24.94 -34.34
N LEU A 396 -71.61 25.27 -33.62
CA LEU A 396 -71.80 24.82 -32.25
C LEU A 396 -71.87 23.29 -32.17
N ILE A 397 -72.66 22.64 -33.05
CA ILE A 397 -72.75 21.17 -33.12
C ILE A 397 -71.39 20.52 -33.44
N SER A 398 -70.54 21.15 -34.29
CA SER A 398 -69.20 20.61 -34.53
C SER A 398 -68.30 20.74 -33.31
N LYS A 399 -68.42 21.83 -32.53
CA LYS A 399 -67.66 22.04 -31.30
C LYS A 399 -68.11 21.15 -30.15
N ASP A 400 -69.40 20.89 -29.99
CA ASP A 400 -69.91 19.89 -29.04
C ASP A 400 -69.36 18.49 -29.36
N LYS A 401 -69.23 18.16 -30.65
CA LYS A 401 -68.63 16.88 -31.09
C LYS A 401 -67.12 16.80 -30.84
N GLU A 402 -66.38 17.89 -31.04
CA GLU A 402 -64.96 17.96 -30.64
C GLU A 402 -64.80 17.80 -29.12
N LEU A 403 -65.67 18.44 -28.32
CA LEU A 403 -65.71 18.31 -26.86
C LEU A 403 -65.95 16.85 -26.43
N LEU A 404 -66.92 16.17 -27.04
CA LEU A 404 -67.24 14.77 -26.71
C LEU A 404 -66.06 13.82 -27.01
N ASN A 405 -65.31 14.07 -28.10
CA ASN A 405 -64.09 13.32 -28.39
C ASN A 405 -63.01 13.58 -27.32
N LEU A 406 -62.76 14.84 -26.94
CA LEU A 406 -61.76 15.20 -25.93
C LEU A 406 -62.09 14.64 -24.54
N VAL A 407 -63.37 14.56 -24.17
CA VAL A 407 -63.81 13.86 -22.95
C VAL A 407 -63.52 12.36 -23.04
N SER A 408 -63.79 11.73 -24.18
CA SER A 408 -63.50 10.30 -24.40
C SER A 408 -61.99 9.99 -24.33
N GLU A 409 -61.16 10.88 -24.86
CA GLU A 409 -59.69 10.81 -24.76
C GLU A 409 -59.20 11.01 -23.32
N LEU A 410 -59.80 11.94 -22.57
CA LEU A 410 -59.49 12.16 -21.15
C LEU A 410 -59.84 10.94 -20.29
N GLU A 411 -61.00 10.33 -20.50
CA GLU A 411 -61.43 9.09 -19.81
C GLU A 411 -60.49 7.91 -20.11
N ALA A 412 -60.05 7.78 -21.38
CA ALA A 412 -59.06 6.76 -21.76
C ALA A 412 -57.69 7.00 -21.08
N CYS A 413 -57.22 8.25 -21.03
CA CYS A 413 -55.98 8.63 -20.34
C CYS A 413 -56.07 8.39 -18.82
N GLN A 414 -57.19 8.71 -18.18
CA GLN A 414 -57.43 8.40 -16.76
C GLN A 414 -57.43 6.90 -16.48
N THR A 415 -58.03 6.11 -17.37
CA THR A 415 -58.04 4.64 -17.27
C THR A 415 -56.61 4.07 -17.40
N SER A 416 -55.81 4.59 -18.34
CA SER A 416 -54.41 4.20 -18.50
C SER A 416 -53.55 4.57 -17.28
N LEU A 417 -53.76 5.76 -16.71
CA LEU A 417 -53.06 6.21 -15.50
C LEU A 417 -53.44 5.36 -14.27
N MET A 418 -54.69 4.91 -14.16
CA MET A 418 -55.13 4.02 -13.09
C MET A 418 -54.49 2.63 -13.23
N LEU A 419 -54.35 2.10 -14.44
CA LEU A 419 -53.67 0.84 -14.69
C LEU A 419 -52.17 0.93 -14.34
N GLN A 420 -51.49 1.98 -14.78
CA GLN A 420 -50.07 2.20 -14.46
C GLN A 420 -49.80 2.37 -12.95
N LYS A 421 -50.76 2.90 -12.18
CA LYS A 421 -50.66 2.92 -10.71
C LYS A 421 -50.74 1.52 -10.11
N LEU A 422 -51.64 0.67 -10.62
CA LEU A 422 -51.74 -0.73 -10.19
C LEU A 422 -50.44 -1.48 -10.48
N ASP A 423 -49.88 -1.34 -11.68
CA ASP A 423 -48.59 -1.95 -12.07
C ASP A 423 -47.44 -1.53 -11.13
N ASN A 424 -47.41 -0.25 -10.72
CA ASN A 424 -46.41 0.26 -9.77
C ASN A 424 -46.61 -0.31 -8.35
N GLU A 425 -47.84 -0.52 -7.90
CA GLU A 425 -48.16 -1.15 -6.60
C GLU A 425 -47.82 -2.65 -6.62
N GLU A 426 -48.04 -3.35 -7.73
CA GLU A 426 -47.57 -4.73 -7.93
C GLU A 426 -46.03 -4.82 -7.94
N MET A 427 -45.33 -3.91 -8.63
CA MET A 427 -43.86 -3.87 -8.58
C MET A 427 -43.33 -3.56 -7.17
N SER A 428 -43.97 -2.65 -6.43
CA SER A 428 -43.58 -2.30 -5.06
C SER A 428 -43.76 -3.49 -4.09
N THR A 429 -44.88 -4.21 -4.19
CA THR A 429 -45.13 -5.40 -3.36
C THR A 429 -44.22 -6.57 -3.73
N VAL A 430 -43.90 -6.78 -5.02
CA VAL A 430 -42.89 -7.75 -5.46
C VAL A 430 -41.50 -7.40 -4.90
N LEU A 431 -41.09 -6.13 -4.93
CA LEU A 431 -39.80 -5.70 -4.36
C LEU A 431 -39.71 -6.01 -2.87
N MET A 432 -40.74 -5.66 -2.08
CA MET A 432 -40.81 -5.96 -0.64
C MET A 432 -40.73 -7.47 -0.34
N ILE A 433 -41.32 -8.31 -1.20
CA ILE A 433 -41.23 -9.78 -1.08
C ILE A 433 -39.81 -10.28 -1.38
N VAL A 434 -39.10 -9.67 -2.34
CA VAL A 434 -37.71 -10.02 -2.65
C VAL A 434 -36.77 -9.57 -1.53
N GLU A 435 -36.93 -8.35 -1.00
CA GLU A 435 -36.11 -7.80 0.09
C GLU A 435 -36.26 -8.61 1.38
N SER A 436 -37.50 -8.96 1.77
CA SER A 436 -37.75 -9.81 2.94
C SER A 436 -37.16 -11.22 2.77
N LYS A 437 -37.27 -11.84 1.59
CA LYS A 437 -36.63 -13.14 1.31
C LYS A 437 -35.10 -13.09 1.25
N PHE A 438 -34.54 -11.97 0.83
CA PHE A 438 -33.09 -11.72 0.93
C PHE A 438 -32.66 -11.61 2.40
N PHE A 439 -33.41 -10.90 3.24
CA PHE A 439 -33.11 -10.74 4.67
C PHE A 439 -33.25 -12.06 5.45
N GLU A 440 -34.27 -12.88 5.16
CA GLU A 440 -34.38 -14.27 5.66
C GLU A 440 -33.14 -15.09 5.29
N SER A 441 -32.68 -15.00 4.03
CA SER A 441 -31.51 -15.74 3.54
C SER A 441 -30.22 -15.30 4.24
N CYS A 442 -30.05 -14.00 4.47
CA CYS A 442 -28.91 -13.45 5.22
C CYS A 442 -28.91 -13.89 6.69
N SER A 443 -30.06 -13.90 7.37
CA SER A 443 -30.12 -14.35 8.78
C SER A 443 -29.83 -15.85 8.94
N ALA A 444 -30.24 -16.68 7.97
CA ALA A 444 -29.86 -18.09 7.94
C ALA A 444 -28.34 -18.31 7.76
N ILE A 445 -27.67 -17.47 6.95
CA ILE A 445 -26.20 -17.49 6.80
C ILE A 445 -25.53 -17.06 8.13
N GLU A 446 -26.08 -16.07 8.83
CA GLU A 446 -25.55 -15.62 10.13
C GLU A 446 -25.67 -16.70 11.21
N HIS A 447 -26.79 -17.44 11.25
CA HIS A 447 -26.95 -18.62 12.10
C HIS A 447 -25.91 -19.70 11.81
N LEU A 448 -25.70 -20.04 10.53
CA LEU A 448 -24.71 -21.05 10.13
C LEU A 448 -23.27 -20.65 10.51
N LYS A 449 -22.92 -19.35 10.45
CA LYS A 449 -21.63 -18.85 10.96
C LYS A 449 -21.47 -19.08 12.46
N LEU A 450 -22.50 -18.78 13.26
CA LEU A 450 -22.51 -18.98 14.71
C LEU A 450 -22.37 -20.48 15.07
N GLU A 451 -23.09 -21.34 14.36
CA GLU A 451 -23.03 -22.79 14.53
C GLU A 451 -21.65 -23.36 14.15
N MET A 452 -21.05 -22.91 13.04
CA MET A 452 -19.67 -23.24 12.68
C MET A 452 -18.65 -22.72 13.72
N ALA A 453 -18.83 -21.50 14.24
CA ALA A 453 -17.94 -20.94 15.26
C ALA A 453 -17.99 -21.79 16.54
N GLN A 454 -19.18 -22.20 16.99
CA GLN A 454 -19.33 -23.05 18.16
C GLN A 454 -18.77 -24.47 17.93
N HIS A 455 -18.95 -25.04 16.74
CA HIS A 455 -18.27 -26.30 16.38
C HIS A 455 -16.73 -26.16 16.42
N SER A 456 -16.17 -25.00 16.05
CA SER A 456 -14.73 -24.75 16.12
C SER A 456 -14.19 -24.68 17.56
N VAL A 457 -15.01 -24.20 18.51
CA VAL A 457 -14.67 -24.18 19.95
C VAL A 457 -14.68 -25.61 20.50
N ASN A 458 -15.76 -26.37 20.27
CA ASN A 458 -15.86 -27.77 20.72
C ASN A 458 -14.71 -28.64 20.17
N ALA A 459 -14.30 -28.40 18.92
CA ALA A 459 -13.15 -29.08 18.31
C ALA A 459 -11.83 -28.71 18.99
N ARG A 460 -11.64 -27.44 19.40
CA ARG A 460 -10.46 -26.98 20.13
C ARG A 460 -10.38 -27.62 21.52
N GLU A 461 -11.46 -27.61 22.29
CA GLU A 461 -11.55 -28.27 23.61
C GLU A 461 -11.24 -29.77 23.51
N THR A 462 -11.68 -30.43 22.44
CA THR A 462 -11.36 -31.83 22.14
C THR A 462 -9.86 -32.05 21.88
N ILE A 463 -9.22 -31.14 21.13
CA ILE A 463 -7.77 -31.18 20.84
C ILE A 463 -6.95 -30.92 22.12
N GLU A 464 -7.35 -29.97 22.94
CA GLU A 464 -6.72 -29.68 24.24
C GLU A 464 -6.82 -30.89 25.18
N GLY A 465 -8.00 -31.51 25.28
CA GLY A 465 -8.23 -32.73 26.07
C GLY A 465 -7.46 -33.97 25.57
N LEU A 466 -7.12 -34.04 24.28
CA LEU A 466 -6.24 -35.07 23.72
C LEU A 466 -4.75 -34.75 23.96
N THR A 467 -4.37 -33.48 23.87
CA THR A 467 -2.99 -33.01 24.12
C THR A 467 -2.58 -33.28 25.56
N TYR A 468 -3.43 -32.94 26.53
CA TYR A 468 -3.20 -33.23 27.96
C TYR A 468 -3.03 -34.75 28.24
N GLN A 469 -3.76 -35.61 27.52
CA GLN A 469 -3.59 -37.07 27.64
C GLN A 469 -2.26 -37.56 27.04
N LEU A 470 -1.78 -36.91 25.97
CA LEU A 470 -0.50 -37.24 25.35
C LEU A 470 0.67 -36.85 26.25
N GLU A 471 0.65 -35.62 26.78
CA GLU A 471 1.66 -35.10 27.72
C GLU A 471 1.77 -35.99 28.96
N ARG A 472 0.63 -36.39 29.55
CA ARG A 472 0.60 -37.26 30.72
C ARG A 472 1.22 -38.63 30.44
N LYS A 473 0.89 -39.26 29.32
CA LYS A 473 1.52 -40.52 28.89
C LYS A 473 3.02 -40.37 28.62
N ASN A 474 3.48 -39.20 28.17
CA ASN A 474 4.90 -38.93 27.96
C ASN A 474 5.65 -38.83 29.31
N VAL A 475 5.04 -38.23 30.34
CA VAL A 475 5.58 -38.24 31.71
C VAL A 475 5.63 -39.66 32.28
N ASP A 476 4.57 -40.45 32.11
CA ASP A 476 4.53 -41.86 32.54
C ASP A 476 5.64 -42.69 31.84
N LEU A 477 5.89 -42.44 30.55
CA LEU A 477 6.95 -43.09 29.77
C LEU A 477 8.35 -42.70 30.28
N ILE A 478 8.59 -41.41 30.55
CA ILE A 478 9.87 -40.92 31.10
C ILE A 478 10.15 -41.55 32.48
N GLN A 479 9.13 -41.69 33.33
CA GLN A 479 9.26 -42.37 34.63
C GLN A 479 9.57 -43.86 34.47
N ALA A 480 8.92 -44.55 33.53
CA ALA A 480 9.22 -45.95 33.22
C ALA A 480 10.66 -46.12 32.68
N GLN A 481 11.14 -45.21 31.84
CA GLN A 481 12.48 -45.23 31.28
C GLN A 481 13.57 -44.99 32.34
N ALA A 482 13.31 -44.07 33.28
CA ALA A 482 14.17 -43.87 34.46
C ALA A 482 14.19 -45.10 35.39
N ALA A 483 13.05 -45.77 35.60
CA ALA A 483 12.98 -46.99 36.40
C ALA A 483 13.79 -48.15 35.78
N VAL A 484 13.85 -48.25 34.45
CA VAL A 484 14.72 -49.22 33.75
C VAL A 484 16.21 -48.92 33.98
N GLN A 485 16.62 -47.64 33.96
CA GLN A 485 18.01 -47.27 34.25
C GLN A 485 18.43 -47.60 35.69
N VAL A 486 17.54 -47.42 36.67
CA VAL A 486 17.79 -47.83 38.06
C VAL A 486 17.89 -49.36 38.18
N ALA A 487 17.09 -50.11 37.42
CA ALA A 487 17.19 -51.58 37.40
C ALA A 487 18.53 -52.08 36.83
N THR A 488 19.06 -51.45 35.78
CA THR A 488 20.37 -51.83 35.21
C THR A 488 21.55 -51.57 36.16
N LEU A 489 21.48 -50.52 36.99
CA LEU A 489 22.50 -50.27 38.01
C LEU A 489 22.51 -51.36 39.09
N ALA A 490 21.33 -51.83 39.52
CA ALA A 490 21.20 -52.92 40.49
C ALA A 490 21.67 -54.30 39.97
N GLU A 491 21.90 -54.46 38.66
CA GLU A 491 22.53 -55.66 38.10
C GLU A 491 24.07 -55.57 38.08
N HIS A 492 24.67 -54.37 38.12
CA HIS A 492 26.13 -54.22 38.26
C HIS A 492 26.62 -54.59 39.67
N ASP A 493 25.92 -54.15 40.73
CA ASP A 493 26.19 -54.57 42.13
C ASP A 493 26.17 -56.11 42.28
N ARG A 494 25.35 -56.79 41.47
CA ARG A 494 25.27 -58.26 41.41
C ARG A 494 26.53 -58.89 40.82
N ILE A 495 27.15 -58.27 39.82
CA ILE A 495 28.38 -58.78 39.19
C ILE A 495 29.55 -58.65 40.17
N GLU A 496 29.65 -57.53 40.88
CA GLU A 496 30.70 -57.31 41.89
C GLU A 496 30.65 -58.36 43.02
N SER A 497 29.46 -58.85 43.37
CA SER A 497 29.28 -59.92 44.37
C SER A 497 29.89 -61.28 43.99
N PHE A 498 30.15 -61.55 42.70
CA PHE A 498 30.76 -62.81 42.25
C PHE A 498 32.29 -62.83 42.39
N LEU A 499 32.95 -61.67 42.31
CA LEU A 499 34.43 -61.55 42.39
C LEU A 499 34.98 -61.98 43.75
N ILE A 500 34.17 -61.91 44.82
CA ILE A 500 34.56 -62.26 46.19
C ILE A 500 34.72 -63.80 46.39
N ARG A 501 34.41 -64.63 45.38
CA ARG A 501 34.41 -66.11 45.52
C ARG A 501 35.63 -66.84 44.95
N ASP A 502 36.45 -66.21 44.11
CA ASP A 502 37.62 -66.88 43.50
C ASP A 502 38.88 -66.91 44.39
N ASP A 503 38.95 -66.05 45.42
CA ASP A 503 40.08 -65.90 46.36
C ASP A 503 40.50 -67.21 47.07
N HIS A 504 39.63 -68.24 47.07
CA HIS A 504 39.93 -69.53 47.71
C HIS A 504 40.75 -70.51 46.83
N LEU A 505 40.89 -70.27 45.51
CA LEU A 505 41.65 -71.16 44.60
C LEU A 505 43.13 -70.75 44.40
N GLU A 506 43.49 -69.50 44.69
CA GLU A 506 44.83 -68.96 44.39
C GLU A 506 45.97 -69.63 45.19
N ASN A 507 45.65 -70.31 46.29
CA ASN A 507 46.64 -70.81 47.25
C ASN A 507 47.38 -72.11 46.84
N VAL A 508 47.08 -72.68 45.66
CA VAL A 508 47.77 -73.88 45.12
C VAL A 508 48.67 -73.55 43.92
N VAL A 509 48.28 -72.59 43.06
CA VAL A 509 49.02 -72.25 41.83
C VAL A 509 50.25 -71.36 42.09
N LYS A 510 50.33 -70.73 43.28
CA LYS A 510 51.44 -69.87 43.76
C LYS A 510 52.85 -70.49 43.80
N LYS A 511 53.06 -71.72 43.30
CA LYS A 511 54.37 -72.35 43.11
C LYS A 511 54.82 -72.56 41.66
N TYR A 512 53.97 -72.31 40.66
CA TYR A 512 54.36 -72.32 39.23
C TYR A 512 54.33 -70.93 38.56
N SER A 513 53.58 -69.97 39.13
CA SER A 513 53.33 -68.63 38.57
C SER A 513 54.58 -67.75 38.27
N ILE A 514 55.78 -68.09 38.73
CA ILE A 514 56.96 -67.21 38.61
C ILE A 514 57.56 -67.22 37.19
N LEU A 515 57.53 -68.35 36.48
CA LEU A 515 58.21 -68.48 35.17
C LEU A 515 57.33 -68.14 33.96
N GLU A 516 56.02 -67.99 34.17
CA GLU A 516 55.04 -67.72 33.10
C GLU A 516 54.69 -66.22 33.00
N LYS A 517 54.96 -65.45 34.07
CA LYS A 517 54.68 -64.01 34.15
C LYS A 517 55.48 -63.14 33.18
N GLU A 518 56.66 -63.56 32.73
CA GLU A 518 57.44 -62.80 31.75
C GLU A 518 56.91 -62.95 30.30
N LEU A 519 56.09 -63.97 30.04
CA LEU A 519 55.55 -64.28 28.71
C LEU A 519 54.12 -63.70 28.53
N ALA A 520 53.38 -63.52 29.62
CA ALA A 520 52.05 -62.89 29.60
C ALA A 520 52.09 -61.39 29.28
N THR A 521 53.02 -60.63 29.87
CA THR A 521 53.11 -59.16 29.72
C THR A 521 53.29 -58.71 28.27
N CYS A 522 54.04 -59.47 27.47
CA CYS A 522 54.23 -59.22 26.03
C CYS A 522 52.99 -59.55 25.17
N LYS A 523 51.93 -60.11 25.79
CA LYS A 523 50.68 -60.50 25.12
C LYS A 523 49.55 -59.53 25.44
N GLU A 524 49.41 -59.12 26.70
CA GLU A 524 48.40 -58.14 27.14
C GLU A 524 48.55 -56.79 26.40
N MET A 525 49.78 -56.28 26.26
CA MET A 525 50.07 -55.07 25.46
C MET A 525 49.67 -55.18 23.98
N LEU A 526 49.51 -56.40 23.46
CA LEU A 526 49.18 -56.69 22.06
C LEU A 526 47.65 -56.85 21.88
N GLU A 527 46.97 -57.44 22.86
CA GLU A 527 45.51 -57.53 22.97
C GLU A 527 44.88 -56.13 23.19
N GLU A 528 45.45 -55.32 24.09
CA GLU A 528 45.02 -53.95 24.38
C GLU A 528 45.22 -53.00 23.18
N SER A 529 46.28 -53.22 22.39
CA SER A 529 46.48 -52.52 21.12
C SER A 529 45.45 -52.91 20.05
N TYR A 530 44.86 -54.10 20.10
CA TYR A 530 43.80 -54.52 19.18
C TYR A 530 42.44 -53.94 19.58
N ASN A 531 42.10 -53.98 20.87
CA ASN A 531 40.83 -53.44 21.36
C ASN A 531 40.71 -51.92 21.15
N ASN A 532 41.82 -51.17 21.26
CA ASN A 532 41.84 -49.75 20.90
C ASN A 532 41.55 -49.51 19.40
N ILE A 533 42.00 -50.39 18.50
CA ILE A 533 41.73 -50.26 17.05
C ILE A 533 40.23 -50.41 16.76
N ASP A 534 39.55 -51.40 17.34
CA ASP A 534 38.11 -51.57 17.13
C ASP A 534 37.27 -50.49 17.85
N SER A 535 37.71 -49.97 19.01
CA SER A 535 37.06 -48.81 19.65
C SER A 535 37.16 -47.54 18.79
N ILE A 536 38.36 -47.22 18.27
CA ILE A 536 38.58 -46.07 17.37
C ILE A 536 37.77 -46.24 16.08
N LYS A 537 37.62 -47.47 15.59
CA LYS A 537 36.83 -47.81 14.39
C LYS A 537 35.33 -47.72 14.61
N GLU A 538 34.81 -48.04 15.80
CA GLU A 538 33.39 -47.80 16.14
C GLU A 538 33.10 -46.30 16.31
N GLU A 539 34.00 -45.54 16.93
CA GLU A 539 33.88 -44.09 17.08
C GLU A 539 34.01 -43.35 15.73
N ALA A 540 34.92 -43.81 14.86
CA ALA A 540 34.99 -43.38 13.45
C ALA A 540 33.69 -43.71 12.70
N SER A 541 33.11 -44.90 12.90
CA SER A 541 31.84 -45.28 12.25
C SER A 541 30.66 -44.42 12.72
N LYS A 542 30.61 -44.08 14.03
CA LYS A 542 29.58 -43.19 14.59
C LYS A 542 29.72 -41.76 14.08
N THR A 543 30.94 -41.21 14.07
CA THR A 543 31.20 -39.86 13.53
C THR A 543 30.95 -39.79 12.02
N GLU A 544 31.32 -40.81 11.24
CA GLU A 544 30.98 -40.90 9.82
C GLU A 544 29.45 -40.95 9.60
N SER A 545 28.71 -41.71 10.42
CA SER A 545 27.25 -41.75 10.33
C SER A 545 26.59 -40.40 10.64
N SER A 546 27.07 -39.66 11.64
CA SER A 546 26.58 -38.31 11.93
C SER A 546 26.84 -37.36 10.76
N ILE A 547 28.08 -37.32 10.24
CA ILE A 547 28.47 -36.47 9.11
C ILE A 547 27.64 -36.81 7.87
N ARG A 548 27.32 -38.09 7.65
CA ARG A 548 26.48 -38.56 6.53
C ARG A 548 25.03 -38.10 6.67
N ASP A 549 24.45 -38.15 7.87
CA ASP A 549 23.10 -37.64 8.14
C ASP A 549 23.04 -36.10 8.13
N ASP A 550 24.10 -35.41 8.54
CA ASP A 550 24.23 -33.95 8.43
C ASP A 550 24.35 -33.50 6.97
N LEU A 551 25.18 -34.16 6.16
CA LEU A 551 25.26 -33.93 4.71
C LEU A 551 23.90 -34.20 4.03
N LYS A 552 23.16 -35.21 4.49
CA LYS A 552 21.82 -35.49 3.98
C LYS A 552 20.82 -34.39 4.35
N ARG A 553 20.83 -33.92 5.61
CA ARG A 553 20.04 -32.74 6.04
C ARG A 553 20.34 -31.53 5.17
N VAL A 554 21.62 -31.19 4.96
CA VAL A 554 22.03 -30.05 4.13
C VAL A 554 21.59 -30.21 2.67
N LEU A 555 21.62 -31.42 2.10
CA LEU A 555 21.10 -31.69 0.76
C LEU A 555 19.57 -31.56 0.67
N ASP A 556 18.84 -32.09 1.65
CA ASP A 556 17.38 -31.97 1.72
C ASP A 556 16.96 -30.50 1.93
N ASP A 557 17.73 -29.72 2.71
CA ASP A 557 17.52 -28.28 2.96
C ASP A 557 17.79 -27.45 1.70
N LEU A 558 18.91 -27.71 1.01
CA LEU A 558 19.24 -27.12 -0.29
C LEU A 558 18.20 -27.49 -1.36
N GLY A 559 17.63 -28.70 -1.31
CA GLY A 559 16.52 -29.12 -2.15
C GLY A 559 15.25 -28.28 -1.92
N ARG A 560 14.88 -28.04 -0.66
CA ARG A 560 13.73 -27.18 -0.31
C ARG A 560 13.98 -25.71 -0.68
N ALA A 561 15.19 -25.19 -0.50
CA ALA A 561 15.56 -23.85 -0.92
C ALA A 561 15.44 -23.66 -2.45
N ASN A 562 15.97 -24.60 -3.24
CA ASN A 562 15.86 -24.57 -4.70
C ASN A 562 14.40 -24.68 -5.18
N TYR A 563 13.56 -25.48 -4.52
CA TYR A 563 12.13 -25.55 -4.83
C TYR A 563 11.44 -24.20 -4.58
N ALA A 564 11.67 -23.57 -3.42
CA ALA A 564 11.09 -22.27 -3.08
C ALA A 564 11.54 -21.15 -4.05
N VAL A 565 12.82 -21.14 -4.45
CA VAL A 565 13.34 -20.19 -5.46
C VAL A 565 12.67 -20.40 -6.82
N ASN A 566 12.45 -21.65 -7.25
CA ASN A 566 11.74 -21.96 -8.48
C ASN A 566 10.26 -21.54 -8.41
N GLU A 567 9.58 -21.81 -7.30
CA GLU A 567 8.19 -21.37 -7.06
C GLU A 567 8.06 -19.84 -7.15
N LYS A 568 8.90 -19.08 -6.42
CA LYS A 568 8.94 -17.62 -6.48
C LYS A 568 9.28 -17.10 -7.89
N THR A 569 10.10 -17.83 -8.66
CA THR A 569 10.39 -17.50 -10.07
C THR A 569 9.15 -17.67 -10.97
N THR A 570 8.31 -18.69 -10.72
CA THR A 570 7.04 -18.85 -11.44
C THR A 570 5.99 -17.81 -11.04
N GLU A 571 5.91 -17.44 -9.76
CA GLU A 571 5.05 -16.35 -9.28
C GLU A 571 5.44 -15.00 -9.89
N LEU A 572 6.74 -14.66 -9.90
CA LEU A 572 7.25 -13.44 -10.51
C LEU A 572 6.95 -13.40 -12.02
N SER A 573 7.08 -14.54 -12.70
CA SER A 573 6.71 -14.68 -14.12
C SER A 573 5.21 -14.45 -14.35
N LYS A 574 4.35 -14.93 -13.45
CA LYS A 574 2.90 -14.68 -13.47
C LYS A 574 2.57 -13.22 -13.21
N MET A 575 3.16 -12.60 -12.18
CA MET A 575 2.98 -11.17 -11.89
C MET A 575 3.40 -10.28 -13.06
N LYS A 576 4.50 -10.63 -13.75
CA LYS A 576 4.96 -9.93 -14.96
C LYS A 576 3.93 -9.99 -16.10
N PHE A 577 3.26 -11.11 -16.29
CA PHE A 577 2.18 -11.26 -17.27
C PHE A 577 0.92 -10.46 -16.87
N GLU A 578 0.53 -10.49 -15.59
CA GLU A 578 -0.58 -9.68 -15.06
C GLU A 578 -0.30 -8.17 -15.18
N LEU A 579 0.96 -7.73 -14.98
CA LEU A 579 1.39 -6.34 -15.20
C LEU A 579 1.28 -5.95 -16.68
N GLN A 580 1.70 -6.82 -17.60
CA GLN A 580 1.55 -6.61 -19.04
C GLN A 580 0.07 -6.50 -19.46
N GLN A 581 -0.83 -7.32 -18.88
CA GLN A 581 -2.27 -7.17 -19.12
C GLN A 581 -2.83 -5.85 -18.60
N LYS A 582 -2.41 -5.40 -17.40
CA LYS A 582 -2.83 -4.10 -16.84
C LYS A 582 -2.39 -2.93 -17.73
N ASN A 583 -1.16 -2.96 -18.24
CA ASN A 583 -0.69 -1.94 -19.19
C ASN A 583 -1.51 -1.96 -20.50
N LEU A 584 -1.87 -3.13 -21.02
CA LEU A 584 -2.78 -3.26 -22.18
C LEU A 584 -4.23 -2.83 -21.90
N VAL A 585 -4.63 -2.61 -20.64
CA VAL A 585 -5.90 -1.97 -20.29
C VAL A 585 -5.72 -0.45 -20.19
N ILE A 586 -4.66 0.01 -19.52
CA ILE A 586 -4.33 1.44 -19.39
C ILE A 586 -4.21 2.10 -20.77
N ASN A 587 -3.42 1.53 -21.69
CA ASN A 587 -3.25 2.09 -23.04
C ASN A 587 -4.59 2.24 -23.80
N ARG A 588 -5.52 1.28 -23.63
CA ARG A 588 -6.85 1.37 -24.26
C ARG A 588 -7.74 2.41 -23.59
N MET A 589 -7.64 2.59 -22.27
CA MET A 589 -8.32 3.70 -21.58
C MET A 589 -7.76 5.07 -21.98
N GLU A 590 -6.49 5.15 -22.40
CA GLU A 590 -5.90 6.38 -22.97
C GLU A 590 -6.39 6.63 -24.40
N GLU A 591 -6.55 5.59 -25.22
CA GLU A 591 -7.20 5.66 -26.55
C GLU A 591 -8.68 6.08 -26.43
N ASP A 592 -9.47 5.39 -25.59
CA ASP A 592 -10.88 5.71 -25.31
C ASP A 592 -11.04 7.17 -24.84
N LYS A 593 -10.14 7.64 -23.97
CA LYS A 593 -10.13 9.03 -23.50
C LYS A 593 -9.88 10.02 -24.64
N PHE A 594 -8.92 9.73 -25.53
CA PHE A 594 -8.61 10.60 -26.67
C PHE A 594 -9.81 10.73 -27.61
N ASP A 595 -10.51 9.63 -27.90
CA ASP A 595 -11.72 9.63 -28.73
C ASP A 595 -12.89 10.39 -28.07
N HIS A 596 -13.07 10.28 -26.75
CA HIS A 596 -14.04 11.10 -26.01
C HIS A 596 -13.68 12.59 -26.01
N GLU A 597 -12.39 12.94 -25.88
CA GLU A 597 -11.94 14.34 -25.93
C GLU A 597 -12.09 14.92 -27.36
N ALA A 598 -11.87 14.11 -28.40
CA ALA A 598 -12.16 14.48 -29.79
C ALA A 598 -13.67 14.75 -29.99
N ALA A 599 -14.53 13.82 -29.55
CA ALA A 599 -15.99 13.96 -29.67
C ALA A 599 -16.53 15.20 -28.93
N LEU A 600 -16.05 15.48 -27.70
CA LEU A 600 -16.42 16.68 -26.94
C LEU A 600 -16.01 17.97 -27.67
N ASN A 601 -14.87 17.98 -28.35
CA ASN A 601 -14.46 19.13 -29.17
C ASN A 601 -15.32 19.28 -30.43
N THR A 602 -15.81 18.19 -31.04
CA THR A 602 -16.82 18.25 -32.11
C THR A 602 -18.13 18.84 -31.63
N TYR A 603 -18.72 18.33 -30.54
CA TYR A 603 -19.96 18.86 -29.97
C TYR A 603 -19.85 20.35 -29.59
N ARG A 604 -18.71 20.76 -29.04
CA ARG A 604 -18.41 22.18 -28.76
C ARG A 604 -18.37 23.04 -30.02
N GLY A 605 -17.89 22.50 -31.14
CA GLY A 605 -17.94 23.12 -32.46
C GLY A 605 -19.37 23.29 -32.97
N ASP A 606 -20.18 22.24 -32.90
CA ASP A 606 -21.58 22.26 -33.34
C ASP A 606 -22.43 23.24 -32.53
N ILE A 607 -22.25 23.27 -31.20
CA ILE A 607 -22.90 24.27 -30.31
C ILE A 607 -22.52 25.69 -30.72
N MET A 608 -21.26 25.94 -31.10
CA MET A 608 -20.82 27.25 -31.59
C MET A 608 -21.47 27.62 -32.94
N VAL A 609 -21.63 26.66 -33.85
CA VAL A 609 -22.33 26.86 -35.13
C VAL A 609 -23.82 27.15 -34.92
N ILE A 610 -24.49 26.41 -34.03
CA ILE A 610 -25.89 26.63 -33.66
C ILE A 610 -26.06 28.02 -33.03
N ARG A 611 -25.19 28.40 -32.09
CA ARG A 611 -25.18 29.72 -31.48
C ARG A 611 -25.04 30.85 -32.51
N ASN A 612 -24.05 30.76 -33.40
CA ASN A 612 -23.86 31.76 -34.45
C ASN A 612 -25.08 31.89 -35.37
N ARG A 613 -25.81 30.78 -35.65
CA ARG A 613 -27.05 30.82 -36.43
C ARG A 613 -28.21 31.44 -35.66
N LEU A 614 -28.29 31.24 -34.34
CA LEU A 614 -29.28 31.88 -33.48
C LEU A 614 -29.01 33.40 -33.35
N ASP A 615 -27.74 33.79 -33.16
CA ASP A 615 -27.34 35.20 -33.06
C ASP A 615 -27.68 35.97 -34.36
N VAL A 616 -27.50 35.34 -35.54
CA VAL A 616 -27.97 35.90 -36.83
C VAL A 616 -29.50 36.00 -36.90
N ALA A 617 -30.23 34.94 -36.55
CA ALA A 617 -31.70 34.96 -36.58
C ALA A 617 -32.30 35.99 -35.60
N VAL A 618 -31.65 36.24 -34.47
CA VAL A 618 -32.01 37.31 -33.53
C VAL A 618 -31.72 38.69 -34.12
N ALA A 619 -30.59 38.87 -34.82
CA ALA A 619 -30.29 40.13 -35.51
C ALA A 619 -31.34 40.43 -36.61
N ASP A 620 -31.70 39.43 -37.43
CA ASP A 620 -32.74 39.55 -38.45
C ASP A 620 -34.12 39.89 -37.85
N LYS A 621 -34.49 39.25 -36.73
CA LYS A 621 -35.71 39.57 -35.98
C LYS A 621 -35.72 41.01 -35.47
N VAL A 622 -34.59 41.50 -34.95
CA VAL A 622 -34.44 42.89 -34.48
C VAL A 622 -34.48 43.92 -35.62
N ILE A 623 -34.15 43.53 -36.86
CA ILE A 623 -34.36 44.36 -38.05
C ILE A 623 -35.85 44.39 -38.40
N ALA A 624 -36.50 43.22 -38.52
CA ALA A 624 -37.93 43.12 -38.85
C ALA A 624 -38.84 43.81 -37.81
N GLU A 625 -38.49 43.78 -36.53
CA GLU A 625 -39.21 44.51 -35.46
C GLU A 625 -39.08 46.03 -35.59
N LYS A 626 -37.95 46.55 -36.08
CA LYS A 626 -37.78 47.99 -36.37
C LYS A 626 -38.61 48.41 -37.57
N GLU A 627 -38.63 47.60 -38.63
CA GLU A 627 -39.47 47.83 -39.82
C GLU A 627 -40.96 47.81 -39.46
N LEU A 628 -41.42 46.82 -38.69
CA LEU A 628 -42.79 46.77 -38.15
C LEU A 628 -43.12 47.97 -37.25
N LYS A 629 -42.15 48.47 -36.48
CA LYS A 629 -42.35 49.68 -35.67
C LYS A 629 -42.53 50.92 -36.54
N GLN A 630 -41.69 51.10 -37.57
CA GLN A 630 -41.83 52.22 -38.51
C GLN A 630 -43.21 52.18 -39.20
N VAL A 631 -43.62 51.02 -39.71
CA VAL A 631 -44.94 50.83 -40.35
C VAL A 631 -46.10 51.16 -39.39
N ARG A 632 -45.97 50.85 -38.09
CA ARG A 632 -46.98 51.26 -37.08
C ARG A 632 -47.02 52.77 -36.88
N GLU A 633 -45.87 53.44 -36.87
CA GLU A 633 -45.78 54.90 -36.73
C GLU A 633 -46.32 55.61 -37.99
N ASP A 634 -46.03 55.10 -39.19
CA ASP A 634 -46.58 55.58 -40.47
C ASP A 634 -48.11 55.43 -40.54
N ILE A 635 -48.66 54.29 -40.10
CA ILE A 635 -50.11 54.05 -39.97
C ILE A 635 -50.75 55.04 -38.98
N LEU A 636 -50.03 55.41 -37.92
CA LEU A 636 -50.50 56.38 -36.92
C LEU A 636 -50.61 57.80 -37.51
N VAL A 637 -49.65 58.21 -38.35
CA VAL A 637 -49.70 59.46 -39.12
C VAL A 637 -50.87 59.44 -40.11
N LEU A 638 -50.99 58.39 -40.93
CA LEU A 638 -52.11 58.22 -41.88
C LEU A 638 -53.48 58.19 -41.21
N LYS A 639 -53.56 57.76 -39.95
CA LYS A 639 -54.79 57.85 -39.15
C LYS A 639 -55.09 59.30 -38.78
N ILE A 640 -54.11 60.05 -38.26
CA ILE A 640 -54.29 61.45 -37.88
C ILE A 640 -54.73 62.31 -39.08
N GLU A 641 -54.12 62.10 -40.25
CA GLU A 641 -54.52 62.77 -41.50
C GLU A 641 -55.97 62.47 -41.90
N LYS A 642 -56.43 61.22 -41.71
CA LYS A 642 -57.82 60.83 -41.98
C LYS A 642 -58.80 61.34 -40.95
N ASP A 643 -58.45 61.34 -39.67
CA ASP A 643 -59.28 61.89 -38.60
C ASP A 643 -59.46 63.42 -38.83
N GLN A 644 -58.41 64.14 -39.24
CA GLN A 644 -58.48 65.54 -39.68
C GLN A 644 -59.38 65.75 -40.92
N MET A 645 -59.23 64.92 -41.96
CA MET A 645 -60.10 65.04 -43.15
C MET A 645 -61.57 64.70 -42.83
N ILE A 646 -61.82 63.84 -41.84
CA ILE A 646 -63.17 63.57 -41.31
C ILE A 646 -63.72 64.80 -40.58
N GLU A 647 -62.91 65.50 -39.78
CA GLU A 647 -63.31 66.78 -39.16
C GLU A 647 -63.63 67.85 -40.22
N GLU A 648 -62.80 68.02 -41.26
CA GLU A 648 -63.09 68.94 -42.37
C GLU A 648 -64.41 68.60 -43.08
N LEU A 649 -64.68 67.31 -43.33
CA LEU A 649 -65.94 66.87 -43.94
C LEU A 649 -67.14 67.11 -43.03
N GLN A 650 -66.99 66.94 -41.70
CA GLN A 650 -68.05 67.26 -40.73
C GLN A 650 -68.30 68.77 -40.65
N GLN A 651 -67.26 69.60 -40.65
CA GLN A 651 -67.33 71.07 -40.71
C GLN A 651 -68.15 71.53 -41.93
N ASN A 652 -67.87 70.94 -43.10
CA ASN A 652 -68.61 71.20 -44.34
C ASN A 652 -70.08 70.71 -44.29
N VAL A 653 -70.35 69.56 -43.68
CA VAL A 653 -71.73 69.08 -43.48
C VAL A 653 -72.53 70.03 -42.55
N CYS A 654 -71.88 70.66 -41.58
CA CYS A 654 -72.52 71.67 -40.73
C CYS A 654 -72.86 72.96 -41.51
N SER A 655 -71.94 73.53 -42.29
CA SER A 655 -72.24 74.72 -43.10
C SER A 655 -73.32 74.47 -44.14
N PHE A 656 -73.33 73.31 -44.81
CA PHE A 656 -74.43 72.93 -45.71
C PHE A 656 -75.77 72.70 -45.00
N LYS A 657 -75.81 72.33 -43.71
CA LYS A 657 -77.06 72.27 -42.92
C LYS A 657 -77.63 73.66 -42.67
N GLU A 658 -76.80 74.62 -42.26
CA GLU A 658 -77.24 76.01 -42.05
C GLU A 658 -77.77 76.64 -43.34
N ASP A 659 -77.09 76.41 -44.46
CA ASP A 659 -77.48 76.96 -45.77
C ASP A 659 -78.77 76.30 -46.32
N ASN A 660 -79.02 75.04 -45.98
CA ASN A 660 -80.27 74.32 -46.29
C ASN A 660 -81.43 74.78 -45.38
N LEU A 661 -81.18 75.06 -44.09
CA LEU A 661 -82.16 75.67 -43.19
C LEU A 661 -82.56 77.08 -43.65
N ARG A 662 -81.59 77.90 -44.09
CA ARG A 662 -81.82 79.24 -44.67
C ARG A 662 -82.75 79.17 -45.89
N LYS A 663 -82.46 78.29 -46.85
CA LYS A 663 -83.27 78.07 -48.07
C LYS A 663 -84.66 77.48 -47.79
N LYS A 664 -84.81 76.71 -46.71
CA LYS A 664 -86.14 76.25 -46.23
C LYS A 664 -86.97 77.39 -45.62
N PHE A 665 -86.35 78.31 -44.89
CA PHE A 665 -87.04 79.47 -44.31
C PHE A 665 -87.62 80.40 -45.39
N GLU A 666 -86.85 80.69 -46.45
CA GLU A 666 -87.33 81.50 -47.59
C GLU A 666 -88.49 80.82 -48.34
N MET A 667 -88.45 79.49 -48.51
CA MET A 667 -89.50 78.77 -49.21
C MET A 667 -90.76 78.53 -48.37
N LEU A 668 -90.70 78.63 -47.04
CA LEU A 668 -91.87 78.50 -46.15
C LEU A 668 -92.80 79.72 -46.25
N ILE A 669 -92.24 80.91 -46.44
CA ILE A 669 -92.98 82.19 -46.46
C ILE A 669 -93.83 82.34 -47.73
N LEU A 670 -93.48 81.65 -48.82
CA LEU A 670 -94.14 81.74 -50.12
C LEU A 670 -95.36 80.82 -50.31
N LEU A 671 -95.68 79.96 -49.33
CA LEU A 671 -96.75 78.95 -49.45
C LEU A 671 -97.94 79.15 -48.51
N THR A 672 -97.92 80.17 -47.65
CA THR A 672 -98.96 80.45 -46.63
C THR A 672 -100.26 81.06 -47.19
N GLN A 673 -100.64 80.74 -48.44
CA GLN A 673 -101.87 81.21 -49.09
C GLN A 673 -102.53 80.17 -50.01
N GLN A 674 -102.95 79.00 -49.51
CA GLN A 674 -104.12 78.29 -50.07
C GLN A 674 -104.67 77.06 -49.31
N VAL A 675 -106.01 77.01 -49.26
CA VAL A 675 -106.91 75.82 -49.13
C VAL A 675 -107.14 75.22 -47.73
N GLU A 676 -108.40 75.35 -47.31
CA GLU A 676 -109.04 74.65 -46.18
C GLU A 676 -109.54 73.21 -46.54
N LYS A 677 -110.15 72.56 -45.54
CA LYS A 677 -111.26 71.58 -45.63
C LYS A 677 -111.00 70.21 -46.29
N LEU A 678 -111.00 69.19 -45.45
CA LEU A 678 -111.99 68.09 -45.49
C LEU A 678 -112.09 67.43 -44.09
N SER A 679 -113.25 66.87 -43.74
CA SER A 679 -113.46 66.11 -42.50
C SER A 679 -114.57 65.08 -42.66
N GLU A 680 -114.42 63.89 -42.05
CA GLU A 680 -115.54 62.95 -41.91
C GLU A 680 -115.42 62.10 -40.62
N LYS A 681 -116.40 62.35 -39.75
CA LYS A 681 -116.86 61.71 -38.50
C LYS A 681 -116.21 60.41 -37.96
N GLU A 682 -115.69 60.54 -36.73
CA GLU A 682 -116.41 60.10 -35.51
C GLU A 682 -116.83 58.61 -35.43
N ASN A 683 -115.88 57.71 -35.11
CA ASN A 683 -116.18 56.32 -34.71
C ASN A 683 -115.15 55.65 -33.74
N LEU A 684 -114.17 56.39 -33.20
CA LEU A 684 -113.02 55.80 -32.48
C LEU A 684 -113.10 55.84 -30.93
N PHE A 685 -114.09 56.52 -30.34
CA PHE A 685 -114.11 56.77 -28.89
C PHE A 685 -114.34 55.50 -28.05
N GLU A 686 -115.20 54.57 -28.50
CA GLU A 686 -115.39 53.27 -27.84
C GLU A 686 -114.19 52.33 -28.05
N LEU A 687 -113.49 52.41 -29.20
CA LEU A 687 -112.28 51.60 -29.43
C LEU A 687 -111.16 52.00 -28.47
N ALA A 688 -110.93 53.30 -28.25
CA ALA A 688 -109.94 53.81 -27.30
C ALA A 688 -110.23 53.33 -25.87
N LYS A 689 -111.50 53.31 -25.46
CA LYS A 689 -111.95 52.81 -24.16
C LYS A 689 -111.71 51.31 -23.98
N GLY A 690 -111.98 50.52 -25.03
CA GLY A 690 -111.68 49.09 -25.10
C GLY A 690 -110.20 48.75 -25.31
N MET A 691 -109.33 49.73 -25.59
CA MET A 691 -107.88 49.59 -25.55
C MET A 691 -107.32 49.94 -24.16
N ASN A 692 -107.78 51.01 -23.52
CA ASN A 692 -107.34 51.39 -22.17
C ASN A 692 -107.63 50.32 -21.09
N MET A 693 -108.76 49.61 -21.18
CA MET A 693 -109.03 48.45 -20.30
C MET A 693 -107.93 47.38 -20.43
N ARG A 694 -107.65 46.93 -21.66
CA ARG A 694 -106.64 45.90 -21.93
C ARG A 694 -105.22 46.39 -21.63
N LEU A 695 -104.93 47.67 -21.84
CA LEU A 695 -103.66 48.27 -21.46
C LEU A 695 -103.45 48.18 -19.93
N GLY A 696 -104.46 48.55 -19.14
CA GLY A 696 -104.43 48.42 -17.68
C GLY A 696 -104.31 46.97 -17.17
N GLU A 697 -104.88 46.00 -17.89
CA GLU A 697 -104.70 44.57 -17.62
C GLU A 697 -103.27 44.11 -17.93
N THR A 698 -102.72 44.46 -19.10
CA THR A 698 -101.32 44.14 -19.46
C THR A 698 -100.30 44.81 -18.55
N GLN A 699 -100.58 46.02 -18.07
CA GLN A 699 -99.68 46.75 -17.17
C GLN A 699 -99.67 46.17 -15.75
N LYS A 700 -100.79 45.60 -15.28
CA LYS A 700 -100.81 44.76 -14.07
C LYS A 700 -100.04 43.46 -14.26
N ALA A 701 -100.20 42.80 -15.41
CA ALA A 701 -99.45 41.58 -15.72
C ALA A 701 -97.92 41.83 -15.76
N LEU A 702 -97.48 42.95 -16.36
CA LEU A 702 -96.08 43.37 -16.34
C LEU A 702 -95.58 43.61 -14.92
N SER A 703 -96.32 44.36 -14.09
CA SER A 703 -95.94 44.62 -12.69
C SER A 703 -95.77 43.32 -11.87
N MET A 704 -96.65 42.33 -12.05
CA MET A 704 -96.51 41.01 -11.39
C MET A 704 -95.34 40.17 -11.94
N ILE A 705 -94.88 40.42 -13.17
CA ILE A 705 -93.69 39.78 -13.75
C ILE A 705 -92.43 40.47 -13.21
N GLU A 706 -92.41 41.80 -13.11
CA GLU A 706 -91.31 42.57 -12.52
C GLU A 706 -91.08 42.22 -11.06
N GLU A 707 -92.14 42.15 -10.23
CA GLU A 707 -92.02 41.69 -8.83
C GLU A 707 -91.42 40.27 -8.74
N LYS A 708 -91.90 39.32 -9.56
CA LYS A 708 -91.37 37.96 -9.57
C LYS A 708 -89.93 37.89 -10.05
N PHE A 709 -89.53 38.72 -11.02
CA PHE A 709 -88.17 38.78 -11.51
C PHE A 709 -87.22 39.39 -10.47
N ILE A 710 -87.64 40.43 -9.75
CA ILE A 710 -86.90 41.02 -8.63
C ILE A 710 -86.76 39.99 -7.49
N LEU A 711 -87.84 39.30 -7.11
CA LEU A 711 -87.84 38.32 -6.03
C LEU A 711 -86.91 37.13 -6.34
N LYS A 712 -86.94 36.62 -7.59
CA LYS A 712 -85.99 35.58 -8.02
C LYS A 712 -84.56 36.10 -8.04
N LYS A 713 -84.30 37.27 -8.61
CA LYS A 713 -82.95 37.87 -8.64
C LYS A 713 -82.38 38.12 -7.23
N MET A 714 -83.21 38.48 -6.24
CA MET A 714 -82.81 38.53 -4.84
C MET A 714 -82.46 37.15 -4.27
N THR A 715 -83.25 36.12 -4.57
CA THR A 715 -83.00 34.75 -4.13
C THR A 715 -81.68 34.21 -4.71
N ASP A 716 -81.45 34.43 -6.01
CA ASP A 716 -80.22 34.02 -6.70
C ASP A 716 -78.98 34.76 -6.15
N LEU A 717 -79.11 36.05 -5.79
CA LEU A 717 -78.07 36.84 -5.12
C LEU A 717 -77.73 36.30 -3.71
N ILE A 718 -78.74 35.98 -2.89
CA ILE A 718 -78.54 35.45 -1.54
C ILE A 718 -77.81 34.10 -1.59
N ASN A 719 -78.16 33.24 -2.55
CA ASN A 719 -77.47 31.96 -2.76
C ASN A 719 -76.00 32.18 -3.18
N LEU A 720 -75.73 33.10 -4.10
CA LEU A 720 -74.36 33.43 -4.54
C LEU A 720 -73.50 33.99 -3.40
N GLU A 721 -74.09 34.81 -2.52
CA GLU A 721 -73.41 35.40 -1.37
C GLU A 721 -73.15 34.36 -0.25
N GLN A 722 -74.03 33.36 -0.09
CA GLN A 722 -73.77 32.19 0.76
C GLN A 722 -72.63 31.31 0.23
N GLU A 723 -72.59 31.03 -1.08
CA GLU A 723 -71.45 30.29 -1.66
C GLU A 723 -70.13 31.08 -1.50
N ARG A 724 -70.13 32.40 -1.73
CA ARG A 724 -68.94 33.23 -1.49
C ARG A 724 -68.45 33.14 -0.04
N ALA A 725 -69.37 33.05 0.93
CA ALA A 725 -69.02 32.85 2.33
C ALA A 725 -68.40 31.47 2.62
N LYS A 726 -68.88 30.39 1.97
CA LYS A 726 -68.29 29.05 2.08
C LYS A 726 -66.86 29.01 1.51
N PHE A 727 -66.66 29.53 0.30
CA PHE A 727 -65.33 29.61 -0.30
C PHE A 727 -64.36 30.44 0.57
N LEU A 728 -64.82 31.53 1.20
CA LEU A 728 -63.99 32.33 2.11
C LEU A 728 -63.60 31.58 3.40
N CYS A 729 -64.38 30.61 3.86
CA CYS A 729 -63.97 29.70 4.92
C CYS A 729 -62.89 28.72 4.43
N ILE A 730 -63.10 28.07 3.28
CA ILE A 730 -62.16 27.10 2.71
C ILE A 730 -60.79 27.77 2.47
N VAL A 731 -60.76 28.98 1.90
CA VAL A 731 -59.51 29.74 1.69
C VAL A 731 -58.79 29.98 3.03
N LYS A 732 -59.50 30.37 4.10
CA LYS A 732 -58.91 30.58 5.43
C LYS A 732 -58.39 29.32 6.11
N ASP A 733 -58.95 28.16 5.78
CA ASP A 733 -58.46 26.88 6.30
C ASP A 733 -57.26 26.37 5.47
N CYS A 734 -57.23 26.66 4.16
CA CYS A 734 -56.03 26.49 3.32
C CYS A 734 -54.88 27.42 3.74
N GLU A 735 -55.14 28.69 4.08
CA GLU A 735 -54.14 29.63 4.60
C GLU A 735 -53.46 29.06 5.87
N LYS A 736 -54.23 28.64 6.87
CA LYS A 736 -53.69 27.99 8.09
C LYS A 736 -52.90 26.72 7.81
N PHE A 737 -53.31 25.93 6.81
CA PHE A 737 -52.61 24.72 6.41
C PHE A 737 -51.26 25.04 5.74
N ILE A 738 -51.21 26.09 4.93
CA ILE A 738 -49.97 26.63 4.35
C ILE A 738 -49.05 27.18 5.46
N ASP A 739 -49.57 27.96 6.41
CA ASP A 739 -48.80 28.44 7.57
C ASP A 739 -48.20 27.26 8.38
N SER A 740 -49.00 26.22 8.61
CA SER A 740 -48.56 25.01 9.32
C SER A 740 -47.50 24.21 8.56
N LEU A 741 -47.59 24.16 7.22
CA LEU A 741 -46.58 23.53 6.37
C LEU A 741 -45.27 24.35 6.35
N GLN A 742 -45.35 25.68 6.26
CA GLN A 742 -44.18 26.55 6.32
C GLN A 742 -43.43 26.44 7.65
N HIS A 743 -44.16 26.37 8.78
CA HIS A 743 -43.54 26.15 10.07
C HIS A 743 -42.83 24.78 10.17
N HIS A 744 -43.44 23.73 9.63
CA HIS A 744 -42.82 22.40 9.56
C HIS A 744 -41.58 22.37 8.65
N PHE A 745 -41.60 23.12 7.55
CA PHE A 745 -40.46 23.21 6.63
C PHE A 745 -39.27 23.92 7.28
N LEU A 746 -39.51 25.03 8.00
CA LEU A 746 -38.48 25.75 8.75
C LEU A 746 -37.83 24.88 9.85
N LEU A 747 -38.62 24.10 10.59
CA LEU A 747 -38.09 23.16 11.58
C LEU A 747 -37.22 22.06 10.94
N LEU A 748 -37.66 21.52 9.80
CA LEU A 748 -36.91 20.50 9.07
C LEU A 748 -35.60 21.06 8.47
N GLU A 749 -35.61 22.32 8.03
CA GLU A 749 -34.43 23.04 7.53
C GLU A 749 -33.42 23.31 8.67
N GLU A 750 -33.89 23.71 9.86
CA GLU A 750 -33.07 23.91 11.06
C GLU A 750 -32.43 22.60 11.56
N ASP A 751 -33.19 21.50 11.59
CA ASP A 751 -32.68 20.14 11.88
C ASP A 751 -31.62 19.70 10.83
N PHE A 752 -31.85 19.97 9.54
CA PHE A 752 -30.89 19.66 8.48
C PHE A 752 -29.59 20.47 8.60
N CYS A 753 -29.67 21.75 8.97
CA CYS A 753 -28.50 22.57 9.24
C CYS A 753 -27.68 22.00 10.42
N CYS A 754 -28.34 21.65 11.52
CA CYS A 754 -27.67 21.02 12.67
C CYS A 754 -27.03 19.66 12.33
N PHE A 755 -27.63 18.87 11.44
CA PHE A 755 -27.03 17.63 10.92
C PHE A 755 -25.81 17.90 10.02
N LEU A 756 -25.87 18.93 9.17
CA LEU A 756 -24.75 19.34 8.31
C LEU A 756 -23.57 19.88 9.12
N ASP A 757 -23.81 20.71 10.14
CA ASP A 757 -22.75 21.21 11.02
C ASP A 757 -22.10 20.06 11.81
N ALA A 758 -22.90 19.13 12.34
CA ALA A 758 -22.40 17.96 13.06
C ALA A 758 -21.59 17.00 12.18
N THR A 759 -21.95 16.83 10.91
CA THR A 759 -21.19 16.01 9.95
C THR A 759 -19.96 16.74 9.41
N SER A 760 -19.99 18.07 9.25
CA SER A 760 -18.82 18.89 8.93
C SER A 760 -17.76 18.81 10.03
N PHE A 761 -18.15 18.92 11.31
CA PHE A 761 -17.22 18.79 12.43
C PHE A 761 -16.53 17.41 12.47
N GLN A 762 -17.29 16.33 12.17
CA GLN A 762 -16.71 14.99 12.05
C GLN A 762 -15.76 14.88 10.86
N LEU A 763 -16.06 15.54 9.73
CA LEU A 763 -15.18 15.56 8.56
C LEU A 763 -13.85 16.27 8.87
N ASP A 764 -13.88 17.41 9.57
CA ASP A 764 -12.67 18.10 10.04
C ASP A 764 -11.85 17.24 11.01
N GLU A 765 -12.50 16.55 11.96
CA GLU A 765 -11.81 15.62 12.87
C GLU A 765 -11.11 14.48 12.10
N LYS A 766 -11.78 13.94 11.07
CA LYS A 766 -11.19 12.90 10.20
C LYS A 766 -10.07 13.46 9.32
N GLN A 767 -10.19 14.69 8.83
CA GLN A 767 -9.14 15.35 8.06
C GLN A 767 -7.86 15.54 8.90
N VAL A 768 -7.99 15.92 10.16
CA VAL A 768 -6.86 16.00 11.12
C VAL A 768 -6.25 14.62 11.40
N GLN A 769 -7.07 13.57 11.51
CA GLN A 769 -6.58 12.19 11.68
C GLN A 769 -5.84 11.68 10.44
N ILE A 770 -6.32 12.01 9.24
CA ILE A 770 -5.66 11.68 7.96
C ILE A 770 -4.33 12.42 7.82
N GLN A 771 -4.28 13.73 8.14
CA GLN A 771 -3.03 14.49 8.10
C GLN A 771 -1.99 13.88 9.03
N LYS A 772 -2.36 13.56 10.28
CA LYS A 772 -1.44 12.93 11.23
C LYS A 772 -0.92 11.57 10.74
N LEU A 773 -1.79 10.74 10.14
CA LEU A 773 -1.36 9.48 9.52
C LEU A 773 -0.40 9.70 8.34
N SER A 774 -0.57 10.78 7.57
CA SER A 774 0.39 11.16 6.51
C SER A 774 1.75 11.56 7.09
N ASP A 775 1.76 12.35 8.17
CA ASP A 775 2.99 12.80 8.83
C ASP A 775 3.75 11.62 9.46
N ASP A 776 3.03 10.72 10.14
CA ASP A 776 3.57 9.48 10.72
C ASP A 776 4.11 8.54 9.61
N LEU A 777 3.45 8.45 8.45
CA LEU A 777 3.93 7.68 7.29
C LEU A 777 5.19 8.28 6.64
N GLU A 778 5.29 9.60 6.49
CA GLU A 778 6.53 10.24 5.98
C GLU A 778 7.71 9.95 6.92
N LEU A 779 7.48 9.98 8.23
CA LEU A 779 8.49 9.68 9.24
C LEU A 779 8.93 8.20 9.20
N ILE A 780 8.00 7.27 9.02
CA ILE A 780 8.29 5.85 8.78
C ILE A 780 9.13 5.66 7.51
N ILE A 781 8.74 6.27 6.38
CA ILE A 781 9.48 6.20 5.11
C ILE A 781 10.91 6.74 5.28
N ARG A 782 11.09 7.89 5.96
CA ARG A 782 12.41 8.44 6.30
C ARG A 782 13.27 7.45 7.09
N SER A 783 12.67 6.78 8.09
CA SER A 783 13.39 5.80 8.91
C SER A 783 13.80 4.55 8.12
N PHE A 784 12.98 4.13 7.15
CA PHE A 784 13.28 3.00 6.28
C PHE A 784 14.43 3.30 5.33
N VAL A 785 14.40 4.47 4.66
CA VAL A 785 15.48 4.92 3.77
C VAL A 785 16.82 5.09 4.51
N LEU A 786 16.80 5.63 5.73
CA LEU A 786 18.00 5.73 6.57
C LEU A 786 18.57 4.35 6.93
N LYS A 787 17.72 3.37 7.24
CA LYS A 787 18.14 2.00 7.57
C LYS A 787 18.64 1.24 6.34
N GLU A 788 18.05 1.47 5.18
CA GLU A 788 18.53 0.94 3.90
C GLU A 788 19.92 1.49 3.55
N GLN A 789 20.15 2.79 3.77
CA GLN A 789 21.48 3.42 3.64
C GLN A 789 22.49 2.87 4.66
N GLU A 790 22.08 2.66 5.92
CA GLU A 790 22.92 2.03 6.95
C GLU A 790 23.33 0.60 6.55
N CYS A 791 22.39 -0.20 6.04
CA CYS A 791 22.68 -1.53 5.51
C CYS A 791 23.63 -1.49 4.30
N HIS A 792 23.43 -0.56 3.36
CA HIS A 792 24.31 -0.42 2.20
C HIS A 792 25.75 -0.05 2.58
N LEU A 793 25.92 0.88 3.54
CA LEU A 793 27.23 1.26 4.07
C LEU A 793 27.93 0.09 4.80
N LYS A 794 27.19 -0.71 5.57
CA LYS A 794 27.74 -1.93 6.19
C LYS A 794 28.15 -2.98 5.16
N THR A 795 27.38 -3.16 4.08
CA THR A 795 27.74 -4.07 2.99
C THR A 795 29.01 -3.64 2.26
N LEU A 796 29.21 -2.32 2.03
CA LEU A 796 30.45 -1.79 1.49
C LEU A 796 31.65 -2.04 2.43
N LEU A 797 31.48 -1.76 3.74
CA LEU A 797 32.53 -2.00 4.73
C LEU A 797 32.93 -3.48 4.81
N PHE A 798 31.97 -4.41 4.75
CA PHE A 798 32.27 -5.84 4.71
C PHE A 798 33.01 -6.25 3.44
N ALA A 799 32.68 -5.67 2.27
CA ALA A 799 33.41 -5.93 1.03
C ALA A 799 34.87 -5.42 1.08
N GLU A 800 35.10 -4.24 1.66
CA GLU A 800 36.47 -3.72 1.90
C GLU A 800 37.25 -4.64 2.86
N GLN A 801 36.61 -5.14 3.92
CA GLN A 801 37.23 -6.10 4.85
C GLN A 801 37.49 -7.48 4.21
N GLU A 802 36.64 -7.95 3.30
CA GLU A 802 36.89 -9.19 2.54
C GLU A 802 38.06 -9.02 1.55
N GLU A 803 38.23 -7.84 0.94
CA GLU A 803 39.40 -7.52 0.11
C GLU A 803 40.70 -7.44 0.93
N GLU A 804 40.67 -6.84 2.13
CA GLU A 804 41.82 -6.84 3.05
C GLU A 804 42.15 -8.26 3.55
N ILE A 805 41.14 -9.06 3.92
CA ILE A 805 41.35 -10.45 4.34
C ILE A 805 41.93 -11.32 3.22
N THR A 806 41.41 -11.21 1.98
CA THR A 806 41.90 -12.01 0.85
C THR A 806 43.31 -11.59 0.40
N THR A 807 43.65 -10.30 0.46
CA THR A 807 45.03 -9.85 0.20
C THR A 807 46.00 -10.28 1.30
N LEU A 808 45.60 -10.23 2.58
CA LEU A 808 46.39 -10.79 3.69
C LEU A 808 46.59 -12.31 3.58
N GLN A 809 45.56 -13.06 3.18
CA GLN A 809 45.68 -14.50 2.91
C GLN A 809 46.64 -14.79 1.74
N SER A 810 46.59 -13.99 0.67
CA SER A 810 47.54 -14.11 -0.46
C SER A 810 48.99 -13.86 -0.02
N ASN A 811 49.22 -12.87 0.84
CA ASN A 811 50.53 -12.58 1.40
C ASN A 811 51.04 -13.72 2.32
N LEU A 812 50.17 -14.25 3.19
CA LEU A 812 50.51 -15.39 4.05
C LEU A 812 50.90 -16.64 3.24
N ASN A 813 50.12 -16.96 2.19
CA ASN A 813 50.43 -18.08 1.29
C ASN A 813 51.80 -17.91 0.59
N ALA A 814 52.16 -16.68 0.22
CA ALA A 814 53.48 -16.39 -0.35
C ALA A 814 54.61 -16.53 0.68
N GLU A 815 54.39 -16.10 1.92
CA GLU A 815 55.37 -16.26 3.01
C GLU A 815 55.55 -17.72 3.44
N GLU A 816 54.47 -18.53 3.43
CA GLU A 816 54.54 -19.99 3.61
C GLU A 816 55.34 -20.66 2.49
N LEU A 817 55.18 -20.22 1.23
CA LEU A 817 55.95 -20.74 0.10
C LEU A 817 57.45 -20.47 0.29
N VAL A 818 57.83 -19.23 0.64
CA VAL A 818 59.22 -18.84 0.94
C VAL A 818 59.76 -19.61 2.16
N SER A 819 58.93 -19.84 3.18
CA SER A 819 59.26 -20.67 4.34
C SER A 819 59.52 -22.14 3.95
N LEU A 820 58.77 -22.68 3.00
CA LEU A 820 58.97 -24.03 2.45
C LEU A 820 60.26 -24.12 1.63
N GLU A 821 60.55 -23.13 0.79
CA GLU A 821 61.80 -23.04 0.01
C GLU A 821 63.03 -22.95 0.93
N LEU A 822 62.99 -22.06 1.93
CA LEU A 822 64.05 -21.96 2.95
C LEU A 822 64.23 -23.27 3.72
N ARG A 823 63.14 -23.96 4.08
CA ARG A 823 63.18 -25.27 4.76
C ARG A 823 63.82 -26.35 3.88
N ASN A 824 63.53 -26.35 2.58
CA ASN A 824 64.15 -27.25 1.61
C ASN A 824 65.64 -26.93 1.40
N TYR A 825 66.03 -25.65 1.35
CA TYR A 825 67.42 -25.22 1.25
C TYR A 825 68.23 -25.59 2.51
N ILE A 826 67.66 -25.37 3.71
CA ILE A 826 68.24 -25.82 4.99
C ILE A 826 68.40 -27.35 5.03
N LYS A 827 67.46 -28.10 4.44
CA LYS A 827 67.59 -29.55 4.30
C LYS A 827 68.74 -29.94 3.38
N GLN A 828 68.86 -29.34 2.18
CA GLN A 828 70.00 -29.58 1.29
C GLN A 828 71.34 -29.25 1.95
N LEU A 829 71.44 -28.15 2.71
CA LEU A 829 72.64 -27.82 3.47
C LEU A 829 72.97 -28.87 4.54
N ARG A 830 71.96 -29.40 5.24
CA ARG A 830 72.13 -30.48 6.23
C ARG A 830 72.60 -31.78 5.59
N ASP A 831 71.99 -32.16 4.46
CA ASP A 831 72.33 -33.39 3.74
C ASP A 831 73.76 -33.30 3.17
N ASN A 832 74.16 -32.14 2.65
CA ASN A 832 75.55 -31.85 2.21
C ASN A 832 76.56 -31.89 3.38
N LEU A 833 76.22 -31.32 4.54
CA LEU A 833 77.06 -31.40 5.75
C LEU A 833 77.18 -32.85 6.26
N SER A 834 76.12 -33.65 6.15
CA SER A 834 76.17 -35.08 6.50
C SER A 834 77.09 -35.86 5.55
N MET A 835 77.05 -35.60 4.24
CA MET A 835 78.02 -36.17 3.29
C MET A 835 79.46 -35.77 3.60
N GLN A 836 79.70 -34.49 3.94
CA GLN A 836 81.04 -34.05 4.38
C GLN A 836 81.48 -34.77 5.67
N GLY A 837 80.57 -34.96 6.63
CA GLY A 837 80.84 -35.72 7.86
C GLY A 837 81.35 -37.14 7.57
N VAL A 838 80.64 -37.89 6.72
CA VAL A 838 81.03 -39.25 6.31
C VAL A 838 82.37 -39.26 5.55
N GLU A 839 82.67 -38.24 4.75
CA GLU A 839 83.96 -38.15 4.05
C GLU A 839 85.11 -37.77 5.00
N TYR A 840 84.87 -36.97 6.04
CA TYR A 840 85.82 -36.75 7.13
C TYR A 840 86.02 -38.02 7.97
N GLU A 841 84.96 -38.79 8.26
CA GLU A 841 85.08 -40.08 8.96
C GLU A 841 85.94 -41.08 8.16
N LYS A 842 85.79 -41.16 6.83
CA LYS A 842 86.71 -41.95 5.98
C LYS A 842 88.15 -41.47 6.07
N GLN A 843 88.38 -40.16 6.09
CA GLN A 843 89.74 -39.60 6.22
C GLN A 843 90.35 -39.93 7.59
N CYS A 844 89.58 -39.82 8.66
CA CYS A 844 89.99 -40.26 10.00
C CYS A 844 90.28 -41.77 10.07
N ALA A 845 89.40 -42.61 9.51
CA ALA A 845 89.60 -44.06 9.47
C ALA A 845 90.86 -44.45 8.66
N LYS A 846 91.15 -43.73 7.57
CA LYS A 846 92.37 -43.92 6.80
C LYS A 846 93.62 -43.51 7.60
N LEU A 847 93.61 -42.32 8.21
CA LEU A 847 94.71 -41.86 9.07
C LEU A 847 94.94 -42.80 10.27
N GLN A 848 93.89 -43.43 10.79
CA GLN A 848 93.99 -44.44 11.85
C GLN A 848 94.64 -45.73 11.35
N SER A 849 94.35 -46.16 10.11
CA SER A 849 95.05 -47.28 9.46
C SER A 849 96.52 -46.95 9.19
N ASP A 850 96.82 -45.75 8.71
CA ASP A 850 98.18 -45.29 8.44
C ASP A 850 99.00 -45.19 9.76
N LEU A 851 98.36 -44.78 10.86
CA LEU A 851 98.97 -44.75 12.20
C LEU A 851 99.29 -46.17 12.71
N GLN A 852 98.35 -47.12 12.59
CA GLN A 852 98.59 -48.52 12.98
C GLN A 852 99.72 -49.17 12.17
N GLN A 853 99.81 -48.88 10.87
CA GLN A 853 100.94 -49.31 10.04
C GLN A 853 102.27 -48.74 10.56
N SER A 854 102.30 -47.45 10.96
CA SER A 854 103.50 -46.84 11.54
C SER A 854 103.88 -47.41 12.91
N GLU A 855 102.91 -47.81 13.74
CA GLU A 855 103.16 -48.51 15.01
C GLU A 855 103.75 -49.92 14.79
N ILE A 856 103.31 -50.63 13.74
CA ILE A 856 103.89 -51.92 13.33
C ILE A 856 105.34 -51.74 12.82
N GLU A 857 105.62 -50.69 12.05
CA GLU A 857 106.98 -50.37 11.59
C GLU A 857 107.90 -49.97 12.76
N LYS A 858 107.39 -49.20 13.73
CA LYS A 858 108.09 -48.90 14.98
C LYS A 858 108.43 -50.17 15.75
N GLY A 859 107.49 -51.11 15.90
CA GLY A 859 107.73 -52.39 16.55
C GLY A 859 108.85 -53.20 15.87
N ASN A 860 108.85 -53.26 14.54
CA ASN A 860 109.93 -53.91 13.77
C ASN A 860 111.30 -53.24 13.98
N LEU A 861 111.36 -51.92 14.15
CA LEU A 861 112.60 -51.19 14.46
C LEU A 861 113.09 -51.43 15.89
N GLU A 862 112.19 -51.50 16.87
CA GLU A 862 112.52 -51.85 18.25
C GLU A 862 113.08 -53.29 18.34
N ASP A 863 112.54 -54.21 17.54
CA ASP A 863 112.99 -55.60 17.43
C ASP A 863 114.37 -55.74 16.74
N GLN A 864 114.68 -54.86 15.77
CA GLN A 864 116.03 -54.74 15.19
C GLN A 864 117.04 -54.14 16.19
N LEU A 865 116.62 -53.16 16.99
CA LEU A 865 117.44 -52.53 18.02
C LEU A 865 117.77 -53.51 19.15
N GLY A 866 116.83 -54.40 19.51
CA GLY A 866 117.09 -55.53 20.40
C GLY A 866 118.15 -56.50 19.87
N LYS A 867 118.11 -56.85 18.57
CA LYS A 867 119.11 -57.71 17.92
C LYS A 867 120.50 -57.05 17.88
N LEU A 868 120.57 -55.74 17.60
CA LEU A 868 121.82 -54.97 17.65
C LEU A 868 122.41 -54.93 19.07
N LYS A 869 121.57 -54.77 20.10
CA LYS A 869 122.01 -54.76 21.50
C LYS A 869 122.66 -56.10 21.91
N ASN A 870 122.06 -57.21 21.50
CA ASN A 870 122.57 -58.57 21.75
C ASN A 870 123.93 -58.81 21.06
N ASN A 871 124.11 -58.29 19.84
CA ASN A 871 125.40 -58.34 19.13
C ASN A 871 126.51 -57.52 19.81
N ILE A 872 126.17 -56.39 20.45
CA ILE A 872 127.13 -55.58 21.23
C ILE A 872 127.59 -56.35 22.47
N GLU A 873 126.68 -57.07 23.13
CA GLU A 873 126.97 -57.88 24.31
C GLU A 873 127.94 -59.04 23.98
N ILE A 874 127.71 -59.73 22.85
CA ILE A 874 128.63 -60.77 22.32
C ILE A 874 130.01 -60.20 21.98
N LEU A 875 130.08 -59.00 21.38
CA LEU A 875 131.36 -58.34 21.09
C LEU A 875 132.12 -57.92 22.35
N HIS A 876 131.41 -57.53 23.41
CA HIS A 876 132.01 -57.17 24.69
C HIS A 876 132.67 -58.40 25.35
N ASP A 877 132.01 -59.56 25.29
CA ASP A 877 132.52 -60.82 25.84
C ASP A 877 133.74 -61.37 25.05
N ALA A 878 133.75 -61.18 23.72
CA ALA A 878 134.90 -61.48 22.88
C ALA A 878 136.12 -60.59 23.19
N ASN A 879 135.89 -59.29 23.40
CA ASN A 879 136.93 -58.33 23.79
C ASN A 879 137.52 -58.64 25.18
N GLY A 880 136.71 -59.17 26.10
CA GLY A 880 137.18 -59.65 27.40
C GLY A 880 138.23 -60.77 27.32
N LYS A 881 138.07 -61.70 26.37
CA LYS A 881 139.02 -62.82 26.16
C LYS A 881 140.34 -62.36 25.54
N LEU A 882 140.28 -61.51 24.51
CA LEU A 882 141.47 -60.88 23.92
C LEU A 882 142.26 -60.03 24.92
N SER A 883 141.59 -59.48 25.94
CA SER A 883 142.26 -58.76 27.03
C SER A 883 143.00 -59.67 28.02
N LEU A 884 142.65 -60.96 28.11
CA LEU A 884 143.36 -61.93 28.96
C LEU A 884 144.64 -62.42 28.28
N GLU A 885 144.53 -62.91 27.04
CA GLU A 885 145.65 -63.43 26.23
C GLU A 885 146.76 -62.38 26.04
N LYS A 886 146.37 -61.10 25.90
CA LYS A 886 147.31 -59.96 25.85
C LYS A 886 148.17 -59.83 27.11
N ASN A 887 147.63 -60.13 28.30
CA ASN A 887 148.35 -59.95 29.56
C ASN A 887 149.32 -61.11 29.82
N GLU A 888 148.97 -62.33 29.42
CA GLU A 888 149.88 -63.49 29.50
C GLU A 888 151.09 -63.31 28.56
N LEU A 889 150.87 -62.84 27.33
CA LEU A 889 151.95 -62.56 26.38
C LEU A 889 152.91 -61.43 26.84
N VAL A 890 152.41 -60.47 27.64
CA VAL A 890 153.23 -59.41 28.25
C VAL A 890 154.06 -59.94 29.43
N GLN A 891 153.58 -60.97 30.13
CA GLN A 891 154.34 -61.64 31.19
C GLN A 891 155.55 -62.38 30.61
N GLU A 892 155.37 -63.23 29.58
CA GLU A 892 156.47 -63.97 28.94
C GLU A 892 157.53 -63.06 28.31
N MET A 893 157.10 -61.93 27.71
CA MET A 893 158.00 -60.92 27.15
C MET A 893 158.91 -60.25 28.21
N SER A 894 158.55 -60.28 29.50
CA SER A 894 159.37 -59.68 30.56
C SER A 894 160.58 -60.53 30.92
N GLU A 895 160.45 -61.86 30.98
CA GLU A 895 161.52 -62.77 31.39
C GLU A 895 162.64 -62.91 30.33
N VAL A 896 162.32 -62.65 29.05
CA VAL A 896 163.30 -62.62 27.96
C VAL A 896 164.16 -61.34 27.99
N SER A 897 163.62 -60.23 28.51
CA SER A 897 164.31 -58.94 28.56
C SER A 897 165.56 -58.98 29.44
N ASP A 898 165.51 -59.67 30.58
CA ASP A 898 166.60 -59.69 31.56
C ASP A 898 167.76 -60.63 31.16
N MET A 899 167.54 -61.60 30.27
CA MET A 899 168.63 -62.46 29.75
C MET A 899 169.45 -61.80 28.64
N LEU A 900 168.85 -60.94 27.81
CA LEU A 900 169.54 -60.37 26.63
C LEU A 900 170.58 -59.29 26.97
N VAL A 901 170.57 -58.73 28.18
CA VAL A 901 171.59 -57.77 28.65
C VAL A 901 172.95 -58.43 28.87
N MET A 902 172.99 -59.75 29.09
CA MET A 902 174.20 -60.49 29.49
C MET A 902 175.03 -61.08 28.34
N ILE A 903 174.59 -60.97 27.08
CA ILE A 903 175.33 -61.49 25.90
C ILE A 903 175.80 -60.35 24.99
N SER A 904 176.77 -59.59 25.50
CA SER A 904 177.71 -58.81 24.69
C SER A 904 179.05 -59.56 24.60
N HIS A 905 179.80 -59.37 23.51
CA HIS A 905 181.19 -59.86 23.27
C HIS A 905 181.41 -61.25 22.65
N ALA A 906 180.74 -61.55 21.53
CA ALA A 906 181.28 -62.37 20.43
C ALA A 906 180.51 -62.07 19.13
N ASP A 907 181.08 -62.06 17.91
CA ASP A 907 182.47 -61.91 17.44
C ASP A 907 182.40 -61.42 15.98
N GLU A 908 183.38 -60.65 15.51
CA GLU A 908 183.38 -59.91 14.23
C GLU A 908 183.67 -60.81 13.01
N ARG A 909 182.91 -61.91 12.83
CA ARG A 909 183.24 -62.97 11.86
C ARG A 909 182.25 -63.24 10.72
N LEU A 910 181.22 -62.42 10.52
CA LEU A 910 180.38 -62.50 9.31
C LEU A 910 180.24 -61.22 8.47
N THR A 911 181.01 -60.17 8.78
CA THR A 911 181.38 -59.14 7.80
C THR A 911 182.29 -59.77 6.73
N ARG A 912 181.71 -60.44 5.73
CA ARG A 912 182.38 -60.78 4.45
C ARG A 912 181.51 -61.33 3.30
N ASN A 913 180.25 -61.75 3.51
CA ASN A 913 179.36 -62.22 2.43
C ASN A 913 177.95 -61.59 2.55
N TRP A 914 177.39 -60.91 1.54
CA TRP A 914 178.02 -60.29 0.37
C TRP A 914 177.04 -59.27 -0.26
N GLU A 915 177.50 -58.05 -0.57
CA GLU A 915 176.74 -57.12 -1.43
C GLU A 915 176.86 -57.52 -2.92
N SER A 916 176.40 -58.73 -3.26
CA SER A 916 176.20 -59.14 -4.64
C SER A 916 175.19 -60.27 -4.78
N ILE A 917 173.91 -59.91 -4.93
CA ILE A 917 173.20 -59.99 -6.23
C ILE A 917 171.78 -59.40 -6.08
N MET A 918 171.53 -58.33 -6.85
CA MET A 918 170.28 -57.80 -7.42
C MET A 918 168.92 -57.97 -6.69
N LEU A 919 168.12 -56.92 -6.45
CA LEU A 919 167.53 -55.91 -7.38
C LEU A 919 166.45 -56.42 -8.35
N LYS A 920 165.20 -56.00 -8.11
CA LYS A 920 164.35 -55.14 -8.99
C LYS A 920 163.11 -54.70 -8.18
N ALA A 921 162.88 -53.39 -7.99
CA ALA A 921 162.13 -52.46 -8.85
C ALA A 921 160.61 -52.73 -8.83
N THR A 922 159.70 -51.75 -8.71
CA THR A 922 159.72 -50.29 -9.04
C THR A 922 159.41 -49.40 -7.80
N TYR A 923 159.66 -48.07 -7.72
CA TYR A 923 159.29 -46.93 -8.59
C TYR A 923 157.76 -46.76 -8.74
N ASP A 924 157.14 -45.57 -8.64
CA ASP A 924 157.68 -44.19 -8.54
C ASP A 924 156.73 -43.19 -7.80
N ASN A 925 157.19 -41.94 -7.67
CA ASN A 925 156.57 -40.70 -7.16
C ASN A 925 155.34 -40.25 -8.00
N THR A 926 154.50 -39.24 -7.68
CA THR A 926 154.79 -37.80 -7.47
C THR A 926 153.60 -37.03 -6.81
N VAL A 927 153.76 -36.24 -5.73
CA VAL A 927 154.05 -34.78 -5.62
C VAL A 927 152.84 -33.80 -5.69
N LYS A 928 152.59 -33.07 -4.56
CA LYS A 928 151.90 -31.75 -4.42
C LYS A 928 150.39 -31.65 -4.81
N GLU A 929 149.63 -30.61 -4.45
CA GLU A 929 149.86 -29.40 -3.62
C GLU A 929 148.64 -29.13 -2.68
N SER A 930 148.42 -27.89 -2.23
CA SER A 930 147.58 -27.52 -1.06
C SER A 930 146.25 -26.80 -1.34
N ASP A 931 145.36 -26.88 -0.34
CA ASP A 931 144.67 -25.74 0.33
C ASP A 931 143.12 -25.54 0.19
N ARG A 932 142.54 -25.08 1.31
CA ARG A 932 141.27 -24.33 1.54
C ARG A 932 139.91 -24.72 0.87
N LYS A 933 139.05 -25.30 1.73
CA LYS A 933 137.83 -24.68 2.34
C LYS A 933 136.71 -24.02 1.46
N HIS A 934 135.47 -24.50 1.69
CA HIS A 934 134.13 -23.86 1.60
C HIS A 934 133.13 -24.24 0.47
N LEU A 935 131.94 -24.66 0.95
CA LEU A 935 130.56 -24.46 0.45
C LEU A 935 130.01 -25.22 -0.78
N LEU A 936 129.02 -26.08 -0.47
CA LEU A 936 127.78 -26.39 -1.21
C LEU A 936 127.83 -26.70 -2.73
N ASN A 937 127.59 -27.97 -3.10
CA ASN A 937 126.31 -28.37 -3.75
C ASN A 937 126.14 -29.90 -3.97
N SER A 938 125.01 -30.28 -4.59
CA SER A 938 124.61 -31.62 -5.11
C SER A 938 124.19 -32.67 -4.05
N GLY A 939 123.11 -33.44 -4.20
CA GLY A 939 122.07 -33.50 -5.25
C GLY A 939 122.35 -34.58 -6.32
N LEU A 940 121.80 -35.79 -6.22
CA LEU A 940 120.42 -36.22 -6.59
C LEU A 940 120.13 -36.25 -8.10
N MET A 941 120.45 -37.41 -8.68
CA MET A 941 120.01 -38.09 -9.92
C MET A 941 120.32 -39.59 -9.68
N GLU A 942 119.79 -40.62 -10.34
CA GLU A 942 118.76 -40.88 -11.37
C GLU A 942 118.18 -42.29 -10.99
N ASP A 943 117.00 -42.79 -11.36
CA ASP A 943 116.25 -42.90 -12.63
C ASP A 943 114.72 -42.81 -12.35
N ASN A 944 113.75 -42.74 -13.28
CA ASN A 944 113.67 -42.85 -14.75
C ASN A 944 112.72 -41.74 -15.30
N ILE A 945 112.91 -41.22 -16.53
CA ILE A 945 112.22 -40.00 -17.01
C ILE A 945 111.80 -40.02 -18.51
N HIS A 946 110.68 -39.31 -18.78
CA HIS A 946 110.08 -38.73 -20.02
C HIS A 946 110.47 -39.11 -21.47
N ILE A 947 109.47 -38.92 -22.36
CA ILE A 947 109.59 -38.68 -23.81
C ILE A 947 109.31 -37.17 -24.11
N ALA A 948 109.81 -36.65 -25.24
CA ALA A 948 110.27 -35.26 -25.39
C ALA A 948 109.36 -34.23 -26.12
N LEU A 949 109.87 -32.99 -26.18
CA LEU A 949 109.31 -31.75 -26.76
C LEU A 949 109.21 -31.76 -28.32
N VAL A 950 108.51 -30.77 -28.90
CA VAL A 950 109.12 -29.64 -29.70
C VAL A 950 108.09 -28.78 -30.49
N LYS A 951 108.00 -27.46 -30.18
CA LYS A 951 107.67 -26.28 -31.04
C LYS A 951 106.28 -26.18 -31.75
N LYS A 952 105.73 -24.99 -32.07
CA LYS A 952 105.86 -23.58 -31.59
C LYS A 952 104.73 -22.72 -32.24
N ASN A 953 104.57 -21.48 -31.79
CA ASN A 953 103.81 -20.37 -32.40
C ASN A 953 102.27 -20.42 -32.32
N GLU A 954 101.54 -19.31 -32.23
CA GLU A 954 101.68 -17.97 -31.57
C GLU A 954 100.45 -17.15 -32.07
N SER A 955 99.65 -16.41 -31.30
CA SER A 955 99.68 -15.90 -29.91
C SER A 955 98.22 -15.90 -29.33
N ARG A 956 97.67 -15.07 -28.42
CA ARG A 956 98.00 -13.74 -27.83
C ARG A 956 97.27 -13.52 -26.47
N GLU A 957 97.11 -12.27 -26.05
CA GLU A 957 96.70 -11.78 -24.71
C GLU A 957 96.17 -10.31 -24.83
N PRO A 958 95.73 -9.58 -23.76
CA PRO A 958 95.36 -9.93 -22.37
C PRO A 958 94.01 -9.29 -21.87
N GLY A 959 93.60 -9.45 -20.58
CA GLY A 959 92.27 -8.98 -20.10
C GLY A 959 92.02 -8.41 -18.68
N LYS A 960 92.42 -9.07 -17.57
CA LYS A 960 92.29 -8.63 -16.14
C LYS A 960 90.88 -8.35 -15.49
N ARG A 961 90.77 -8.81 -14.22
CA ARG A 961 89.89 -8.39 -13.08
C ARG A 961 88.47 -8.99 -12.91
N SER A 962 88.20 -9.39 -11.67
CA SER A 962 86.91 -9.69 -10.99
C SER A 962 86.26 -8.39 -10.43
N PRO A 963 85.10 -8.38 -9.71
CA PRO A 963 84.24 -9.50 -9.27
C PRO A 963 82.70 -9.27 -9.41
N LEU A 964 81.90 -10.21 -8.89
CA LEU A 964 80.56 -10.04 -8.27
C LEU A 964 79.51 -9.11 -8.94
N LYS A 965 78.53 -9.71 -9.61
CA LYS A 965 77.09 -9.72 -9.21
C LYS A 965 76.22 -10.35 -10.30
N GLU A 966 75.27 -11.17 -9.90
CA GLU A 966 74.09 -11.49 -10.71
C GLU A 966 72.86 -10.90 -10.02
N GLN A 967 71.98 -10.29 -10.82
CA GLN A 967 70.60 -9.95 -10.47
C GLN A 967 69.74 -10.39 -11.65
N ASN A 968 68.77 -11.26 -11.38
CA ASN A 968 67.57 -11.63 -12.15
C ASN A 968 67.04 -12.91 -11.45
N HIS A 969 65.74 -13.15 -11.30
CA HIS A 969 64.58 -12.38 -11.77
C HIS A 969 63.70 -11.88 -10.62
#